data_AF-A0A254SNN6-F1
#
_entry.id   AF-A0A254SNN6-F1
#
_cell.length_a   1.000
_cell.length_b   1.000
_cell.length_c   1.000
_cell.angle_alpha   90.00
_cell.angle_beta   90.00
_cell.angle_gamma   90.00
#
_symmetry.space_group_name_H-M   'P 1'
#
loop_
_entity.id
_entity.type
_entity.pdbx_description
1 polymer ?
#
loop_
_entity_poly.entity_id
_entity_poly.type
_entity_poly.pdbx_seq_one_letter_code
_entity_poly.pdbx_strand_id
1 'polypeptide(L)'
;MKIKLLTMSCISGLSLAMLAGCSDSNPAMSDFYNAGEGIASSDSENLAIPTSNTSGSSDSGSVDSGSSISSNSNVANSSDSGLNASSNSNVSVSSSSANTPASSAGYGTSSASNGTSSAVTASSSSVAPIVNSSSSTIPTVQSSSSVPATQSSSSTPTQQVISNGETPVITYAASGATVANTNNCVTVTGGTVTITCGGEYDFNGSYSGSDAQILVNTAKTDTSVYLNMKGLTLTNTADAPIYVQKASKAFVVAKNGTTNTFTDGASRTKKYTYTNDSGEAKTDTTGACIYAKDDLTIKGEGTLIVKANYNNGIHTSNDLKVKNGLITVNAKNNGLKGKGSVEISGGTINITTTEGDGIKSDTEDATDLANGKGSIEITGGTITVTSAFDGITAANAVVVANGESKSPTIKITTGGGQSCLSLNTSSSGGFGGGGFPGGMGGGSSCSPSESMKGIKGDSSITISGGVIDINSRDDGLHSSGTITLSDGTMTIATDDDGVHADKALYVKENANVSVTIAYEGMESPDMNFEGGITSVITTDDGWNAAGGTSTTSTGNTGRGGWGGAGGGMGGSTGNLKVSGGYHYVYVGTGDTDGIDSNGGISITGGVIIVECRMNGGMGGMVDSDGTTSISGNAKLLGFGTNNSEEGTQYSVSFDTNSYYGTSDIAFKPSFSGSKMVSSVGKPGVVSSVSGMTKTCFGNSTDRCVYTK
;
A
#
# COMPACT_ATOMS: atom_id res chain seq x y z
N MET A 1 12.23 35.97 -50.83
CA MET A 1 12.80 34.87 -51.64
C MET A 1 14.26 35.21 -51.95
N LYS A 2 15.21 34.62 -51.22
CA LYS A 2 16.66 34.61 -51.55
C LYS A 2 17.29 33.53 -50.67
N ILE A 3 17.46 32.35 -51.26
CA ILE A 3 18.18 31.21 -50.68
C ILE A 3 19.59 31.26 -51.27
N LYS A 4 20.62 31.23 -50.40
CA LYS A 4 21.89 30.58 -50.73
C LYS A 4 22.70 30.27 -49.46
N LEU A 5 23.12 29.01 -49.45
CA LEU A 5 24.08 28.27 -48.65
C LEU A 5 25.46 28.98 -48.53
N LEU A 6 26.14 28.86 -47.38
CA LEU A 6 27.62 28.74 -47.22
C LEU A 6 27.98 28.44 -45.75
N THR A 7 28.50 27.23 -45.45
CA THR A 7 29.88 26.90 -44.98
C THR A 7 30.35 27.46 -43.63
N MET A 8 30.83 26.58 -42.74
CA MET A 8 31.92 26.89 -41.80
C MET A 8 32.86 25.71 -41.62
N SER A 9 34.15 26.05 -41.60
CA SER A 9 35.33 25.21 -41.83
C SER A 9 35.84 24.47 -40.59
N CYS A 10 36.52 23.35 -40.83
CA CYS A 10 37.51 22.76 -39.92
C CYS A 10 38.90 23.38 -40.16
N ILE A 11 39.65 23.61 -39.08
CA ILE A 11 41.13 23.64 -39.08
C ILE A 11 41.63 22.72 -37.97
N SER A 12 42.66 21.98 -38.35
CA SER A 12 43.38 20.85 -37.78
C SER A 12 44.28 21.14 -36.58
N GLY A 13 44.54 20.09 -35.79
CA GLY A 13 45.76 19.91 -34.98
C GLY A 13 45.96 18.42 -34.67
N LEU A 14 47.02 17.83 -35.24
CA LEU A 14 47.28 16.40 -35.43
C LEU A 14 48.38 15.90 -34.47
N SER A 15 48.25 14.70 -33.88
CA SER A 15 49.25 13.60 -33.96
C SER A 15 48.66 12.32 -33.33
N LEU A 16 48.46 11.22 -34.09
CA LEU A 16 49.40 10.18 -34.57
C LEU A 16 49.74 9.17 -33.43
N ALA A 17 49.53 7.86 -33.48
CA ALA A 17 49.01 6.92 -34.49
C ALA A 17 48.75 5.52 -33.88
N MET A 18 47.86 4.78 -34.56
CA MET A 18 47.83 3.32 -34.86
C MET A 18 47.64 2.30 -33.71
N LEU A 19 46.54 1.53 -33.73
CA LEU A 19 46.30 0.25 -34.48
C LEU A 19 47.28 -0.85 -34.04
N ALA A 20 46.91 -2.09 -33.69
CA ALA A 20 45.77 -2.95 -33.98
C ALA A 20 45.71 -4.05 -32.88
N GLY A 21 44.68 -4.88 -32.72
CA GLY A 21 43.56 -5.18 -33.58
C GLY A 21 42.47 -6.00 -32.87
N CYS A 22 41.36 -6.12 -33.59
CA CYS A 22 40.13 -6.82 -33.26
C CYS A 22 40.33 -8.32 -32.98
N SER A 23 39.44 -8.90 -32.16
CA SER A 23 38.37 -9.76 -32.69
C SER A 23 37.46 -10.27 -31.57
N ASP A 24 36.15 -10.20 -31.81
CA ASP A 24 35.07 -10.78 -31.03
C ASP A 24 35.23 -12.30 -30.78
N SER A 25 34.78 -12.77 -29.62
CA SER A 25 33.89 -13.95 -29.49
C SER A 25 33.65 -14.30 -28.02
N ASN A 26 32.38 -14.28 -27.60
CA ASN A 26 31.86 -15.09 -26.49
C ASN A 26 31.62 -16.51 -27.06
N PRO A 27 31.76 -17.64 -26.32
CA PRO A 27 30.73 -18.03 -25.33
C PRO A 27 31.17 -18.92 -24.12
N ALA A 28 30.37 -18.84 -23.05
CA ALA A 28 29.84 -19.92 -22.19
C ALA A 28 30.72 -20.82 -21.28
N MET A 29 30.19 -21.00 -20.03
CA MET A 29 30.24 -22.16 -19.11
C MET A 29 31.62 -22.56 -18.52
N SER A 30 31.79 -23.08 -17.29
CA SER A 30 30.92 -23.62 -16.23
C SER A 30 31.79 -23.95 -15.00
N ASP A 31 31.17 -23.93 -13.82
CA ASP A 31 31.40 -24.77 -12.63
C ASP A 31 32.73 -24.82 -11.83
N PHE A 32 32.50 -25.14 -10.54
CA PHE A 32 33.38 -25.65 -9.49
C PHE A 32 34.15 -24.65 -8.63
N TYR A 33 33.73 -24.52 -7.37
CA TYR A 33 34.67 -24.53 -6.25
C TYR A 33 34.05 -25.19 -5.01
N ASN A 34 34.64 -26.31 -4.60
CA ASN A 34 34.61 -26.78 -3.22
C ASN A 34 36.06 -27.09 -2.78
N ALA A 35 36.32 -26.78 -1.51
CA ALA A 35 37.38 -27.23 -0.60
C ALA A 35 38.86 -26.89 -0.90
N GLY A 36 39.40 -25.93 -0.12
CA GLY A 36 40.24 -26.24 1.04
C GLY A 36 41.74 -26.43 0.85
N GLU A 37 42.54 -25.52 1.44
CA GLU A 37 43.83 -25.70 2.16
C GLU A 37 44.01 -24.40 3.01
N GLY A 38 44.48 -24.31 4.26
CA GLY A 38 45.23 -25.22 5.12
C GLY A 38 46.60 -24.65 5.49
N ILE A 39 46.73 -23.62 6.36
CA ILE A 39 48.01 -23.26 7.03
C ILE A 39 47.77 -22.73 8.46
N ALA A 40 48.59 -23.21 9.40
CA ALA A 40 48.50 -23.16 10.86
C ALA A 40 49.21 -21.96 11.54
N SER A 41 48.81 -21.61 12.79
CA SER A 41 49.57 -21.85 14.05
C SER A 41 49.19 -20.92 15.23
N SER A 42 48.97 -21.55 16.42
CA SER A 42 49.28 -21.18 17.84
C SER A 42 49.06 -19.74 18.37
N ASP A 43 48.60 -19.43 19.59
CA ASP A 43 48.42 -20.17 20.86
C ASP A 43 47.58 -19.37 21.89
N SER A 44 46.92 -20.08 22.83
CA SER A 44 46.50 -19.70 24.22
C SER A 44 45.40 -18.64 24.42
N GLU A 45 44.40 -18.74 25.33
CA GLU A 45 44.19 -19.49 26.57
C GLU A 45 42.71 -19.93 26.78
N ASN A 46 42.56 -20.88 27.71
CA ASN A 46 41.42 -21.68 28.11
C ASN A 46 40.80 -21.16 29.43
N LEU A 47 39.48 -21.27 29.64
CA LEU A 47 38.86 -21.82 30.88
C LEU A 47 37.32 -21.77 30.85
N ALA A 48 36.72 -22.94 30.99
CA ALA A 48 35.29 -23.21 31.14
C ALA A 48 34.90 -23.46 32.61
N ILE A 49 33.65 -23.16 33.00
CA ILE A 49 32.98 -23.72 34.19
C ILE A 49 31.48 -23.95 33.89
N PRO A 50 30.91 -25.15 34.20
CA PRO A 50 29.48 -25.44 34.19
C PRO A 50 28.88 -25.63 35.61
N THR A 51 27.57 -25.45 35.79
CA THR A 51 26.79 -25.92 36.97
C THR A 51 25.34 -26.17 36.54
N SER A 52 24.87 -27.43 36.43
CA SER A 52 24.34 -28.36 37.45
C SER A 52 22.90 -28.07 37.90
N ASN A 53 22.05 -29.06 37.61
CA ASN A 53 20.62 -29.18 37.90
C ASN A 53 20.44 -30.05 39.17
N THR A 54 19.61 -29.65 40.14
CA THR A 54 19.10 -30.54 41.20
C THR A 54 17.73 -30.10 41.68
N SER A 55 16.77 -31.02 41.60
CA SER A 55 15.45 -31.01 42.23
C SER A 55 15.52 -31.55 43.67
N GLY A 56 14.66 -31.03 44.55
CA GLY A 56 14.48 -31.52 45.91
C GLY A 56 13.27 -30.84 46.59
N SER A 57 12.36 -31.67 47.09
CA SER A 57 11.05 -31.34 47.68
C SER A 57 11.10 -31.09 49.20
N SER A 58 9.91 -30.84 49.78
CA SER A 58 9.51 -30.75 51.21
C SER A 58 9.68 -29.36 51.84
N ASP A 59 8.87 -28.86 52.77
CA ASP A 59 7.55 -29.12 53.37
C ASP A 59 7.39 -28.01 54.45
N SER A 60 6.16 -27.74 54.88
CA SER A 60 5.76 -27.16 56.19
C SER A 60 5.63 -25.64 56.42
N GLY A 61 4.46 -25.27 56.98
CA GLY A 61 4.26 -24.20 58.00
C GLY A 61 3.82 -22.82 57.48
N SER A 62 2.53 -22.45 57.39
CA SER A 62 1.61 -22.00 58.47
C SER A 62 2.22 -20.94 59.42
N VAL A 63 1.78 -19.66 59.34
CA VAL A 63 1.14 -18.75 60.37
C VAL A 63 0.86 -17.40 59.65
N ASP A 64 -0.36 -16.94 59.38
CA ASP A 64 -1.38 -16.20 60.19
C ASP A 64 -0.92 -14.94 60.97
N SER A 65 -1.86 -13.97 61.04
CA SER A 65 -1.93 -12.68 61.77
C SER A 65 -1.38 -11.46 61.04
N GLY A 66 -2.09 -10.34 60.83
CA GLY A 66 -3.39 -9.84 61.27
C GLY A 66 -3.50 -8.37 60.81
N SER A 67 -4.69 -7.89 60.40
CA SER A 67 -5.51 -6.93 61.16
C SER A 67 -4.98 -5.47 61.15
N SER A 68 -5.72 -4.39 60.87
CA SER A 68 -7.15 -4.14 60.56
C SER A 68 -7.41 -2.61 60.45
N ILE A 69 -8.68 -2.23 60.12
CA ILE A 69 -9.42 -0.98 60.49
C ILE A 69 -9.06 0.29 59.67
N SER A 70 -9.95 1.14 59.14
CA SER A 70 -11.41 1.41 59.18
C SER A 70 -11.74 2.39 58.02
N SER A 71 -12.74 2.18 57.16
CA SER A 71 -14.17 2.61 57.23
C SER A 71 -14.53 4.11 57.32
N ASN A 72 -15.60 4.43 56.55
CA ASN A 72 -16.50 5.60 56.48
C ASN A 72 -16.17 6.73 55.49
N SER A 73 -17.10 7.37 54.77
CA SER A 73 -18.50 7.13 54.37
C SER A 73 -19.00 8.39 53.63
N ASN A 74 -19.75 8.20 52.53
CA ASN A 74 -20.90 8.99 52.06
C ASN A 74 -20.79 10.45 51.51
N VAL A 75 -21.75 10.72 50.60
CA VAL A 75 -22.34 11.99 50.08
C VAL A 75 -21.43 12.73 49.06
N ALA A 76 -21.86 13.24 47.90
CA ALA A 76 -23.17 13.67 47.42
C ALA A 76 -23.23 13.60 45.87
N ASN A 77 -24.36 13.15 45.35
CA ASN A 77 -24.80 13.45 43.99
C ASN A 77 -25.68 14.71 44.08
N SER A 78 -25.37 15.75 43.29
CA SER A 78 -26.20 16.96 43.20
C SER A 78 -26.37 17.38 41.74
N SER A 79 -27.63 17.31 41.34
CA SER A 79 -28.29 17.89 40.17
C SER A 79 -28.37 19.43 40.19
N ASP A 80 -28.35 20.06 39.01
CA ASP A 80 -29.26 21.16 38.58
C ASP A 80 -29.03 21.46 37.07
N SER A 81 -29.95 21.17 36.13
CA SER A 81 -31.09 21.96 35.59
C SER A 81 -30.71 23.22 34.78
N GLY A 82 -31.37 23.64 33.68
CA GLY A 82 -32.68 23.31 33.09
C GLY A 82 -32.70 23.46 31.55
N LEU A 83 -33.64 22.85 30.83
CA LEU A 83 -35.00 23.30 30.46
C LEU A 83 -35.08 23.84 29.00
N ASN A 84 -35.74 23.12 28.09
CA ASN A 84 -37.07 23.51 27.57
C ASN A 84 -37.70 22.38 26.72
N ALA A 85 -39.02 22.25 26.83
CA ALA A 85 -39.89 21.22 26.28
C ALA A 85 -40.55 21.62 24.95
N SER A 86 -41.05 20.63 24.19
CA SER A 86 -42.41 20.70 23.60
C SER A 86 -42.85 19.37 22.93
N SER A 87 -43.75 18.67 23.63
CA SER A 87 -45.07 18.15 23.20
C SER A 87 -45.31 17.35 21.90
N ASN A 88 -46.21 16.37 22.09
CA ASN A 88 -47.24 15.80 21.20
C ASN A 88 -46.82 14.65 20.26
N SER A 89 -47.61 13.60 20.05
CA SER A 89 -48.88 13.13 20.63
C SER A 89 -49.21 11.79 19.96
N ASN A 90 -49.75 10.85 20.73
CA ASN A 90 -50.22 9.55 20.27
C ASN A 90 -51.67 9.70 19.76
N VAL A 91 -51.97 9.30 18.52
CA VAL A 91 -53.34 9.04 18.04
C VAL A 91 -53.32 7.84 17.08
N SER A 92 -54.04 6.80 17.48
CA SER A 92 -54.43 5.61 16.74
C SER A 92 -55.60 5.88 15.79
N VAL A 93 -55.59 5.33 14.57
CA VAL A 93 -56.82 4.91 13.84
C VAL A 93 -56.54 3.65 13.01
N SER A 94 -57.60 2.88 12.86
CA SER A 94 -57.78 1.44 12.72
C SER A 94 -57.93 0.87 11.31
N SER A 95 -57.82 -0.47 11.25
CA SER A 95 -58.54 -1.44 10.39
C SER A 95 -58.20 -1.47 8.89
N SER A 96 -57.94 -2.63 8.26
CA SER A 96 -58.76 -3.85 8.27
C SER A 96 -58.05 -5.06 7.63
N SER A 97 -58.29 -6.25 8.22
CA SER A 97 -58.49 -7.62 7.65
C SER A 97 -58.10 -7.91 6.18
N ALA A 98 -57.68 -9.11 5.75
CA ALA A 98 -57.44 -10.43 6.36
C ALA A 98 -56.92 -11.40 5.27
N ASN A 99 -56.35 -12.53 5.73
CA ASN A 99 -56.29 -13.88 5.13
C ASN A 99 -55.36 -14.18 3.91
N THR A 100 -54.23 -14.82 4.25
CA THR A 100 -53.70 -16.17 3.86
C THR A 100 -54.55 -17.05 2.89
N PRO A 101 -54.01 -18.11 2.22
CA PRO A 101 -52.76 -18.86 2.51
C PRO A 101 -51.91 -19.33 1.30
N ALA A 102 -50.79 -19.96 1.66
CA ALA A 102 -49.82 -20.68 0.84
C ALA A 102 -50.37 -21.78 -0.10
N SER A 103 -49.61 -22.12 -1.16
CA SER A 103 -49.50 -23.50 -1.64
C SER A 103 -48.25 -23.73 -2.50
N SER A 104 -47.79 -24.97 -2.41
CA SER A 104 -46.58 -25.63 -2.88
C SER A 104 -46.72 -26.32 -4.26
N ALA A 105 -45.58 -26.85 -4.75
CA ALA A 105 -45.39 -27.87 -5.81
C ALA A 105 -45.45 -27.34 -7.27
N GLY A 106 -44.70 -27.88 -8.23
CA GLY A 106 -43.85 -29.07 -8.29
C GLY A 106 -43.40 -29.30 -9.76
N TYR A 107 -42.45 -30.21 -9.90
CA TYR A 107 -41.84 -30.75 -11.13
C TYR A 107 -42.79 -31.05 -12.30
N GLY A 108 -42.27 -30.98 -13.54
CA GLY A 108 -42.93 -31.57 -14.72
C GLY A 108 -42.17 -31.41 -16.05
N THR A 109 -41.48 -32.46 -16.43
CA THR A 109 -40.74 -32.72 -17.69
C THR A 109 -41.64 -32.94 -18.92
N SER A 110 -41.10 -32.68 -20.13
CA SER A 110 -41.28 -33.38 -21.44
C SER A 110 -41.31 -32.38 -22.60
N SER A 111 -40.96 -32.62 -23.86
CA SER A 111 -40.22 -33.63 -24.61
C SER A 111 -40.20 -33.11 -26.08
N ALA A 112 -39.03 -33.23 -26.72
CA ALA A 112 -38.74 -33.39 -28.16
C ALA A 112 -39.81 -33.11 -29.25
N SER A 113 -39.41 -32.41 -30.33
CA SER A 113 -39.28 -33.04 -31.67
C SER A 113 -38.75 -32.10 -32.77
N ASN A 114 -37.57 -32.45 -33.31
CA ASN A 114 -37.19 -32.68 -34.72
C ASN A 114 -37.52 -31.67 -35.85
N GLY A 115 -36.51 -31.40 -36.71
CA GLY A 115 -36.73 -31.21 -38.16
C GLY A 115 -35.83 -30.24 -38.96
N THR A 116 -34.62 -30.70 -39.34
CA THR A 116 -33.96 -30.59 -40.68
C THR A 116 -34.04 -29.27 -41.50
N SER A 117 -32.92 -28.56 -41.71
CA SER A 117 -31.91 -28.69 -42.81
C SER A 117 -32.35 -28.31 -44.24
N SER A 118 -31.76 -27.24 -44.80
CA SER A 118 -31.00 -27.27 -46.07
C SER A 118 -30.39 -25.90 -46.43
N ALA A 119 -29.15 -25.96 -46.92
CA ALA A 119 -28.26 -24.87 -47.33
C ALA A 119 -28.31 -24.61 -48.84
N VAL A 120 -27.83 -23.43 -49.27
CA VAL A 120 -27.00 -23.08 -50.47
C VAL A 120 -27.06 -21.53 -50.66
N THR A 121 -26.06 -20.74 -51.09
CA THR A 121 -24.65 -20.85 -51.50
C THR A 121 -24.06 -19.42 -51.54
N ALA A 122 -22.73 -19.33 -51.40
CA ALA A 122 -21.84 -18.16 -51.34
C ALA A 122 -21.85 -17.19 -52.53
N SER A 123 -21.35 -15.97 -52.30
CA SER A 123 -20.34 -15.31 -53.16
C SER A 123 -19.60 -14.17 -52.45
N SER A 124 -18.34 -14.03 -52.85
CA SER A 124 -17.17 -13.28 -52.36
C SER A 124 -17.25 -11.75 -52.34
N SER A 125 -16.46 -11.11 -51.46
CA SER A 125 -15.53 -10.01 -51.80
C SER A 125 -14.60 -9.65 -50.62
N SER A 126 -13.31 -9.53 -50.92
CA SER A 126 -12.19 -9.06 -50.09
C SER A 126 -12.21 -7.54 -49.84
N VAL A 127 -11.65 -7.08 -48.71
CA VAL A 127 -10.59 -6.02 -48.57
C VAL A 127 -10.44 -5.54 -47.11
N ALA A 128 -9.21 -5.69 -46.60
CA ALA A 128 -8.39 -4.91 -45.63
C ALA A 128 -8.93 -4.37 -44.27
N PRO A 129 -8.04 -4.30 -43.23
CA PRO A 129 -8.40 -4.01 -41.85
C PRO A 129 -8.53 -2.51 -41.54
N ILE A 130 -9.51 -2.16 -40.70
CA ILE A 130 -9.71 -0.80 -40.19
C ILE A 130 -8.91 -0.64 -38.89
N VAL A 131 -7.99 0.32 -38.93
CA VAL A 131 -7.22 0.85 -37.80
C VAL A 131 -8.16 1.75 -36.98
N ASN A 132 -8.40 1.40 -35.71
CA ASN A 132 -9.15 2.25 -34.79
C ASN A 132 -8.17 3.14 -33.99
N SER A 133 -7.92 4.34 -34.52
CA SER A 133 -7.26 5.43 -33.79
C SER A 133 -8.34 6.36 -33.26
N SER A 134 -8.35 6.62 -31.95
CA SER A 134 -9.13 7.72 -31.37
C SER A 134 -8.29 8.37 -30.27
N SER A 135 -7.59 9.43 -30.68
CA SER A 135 -6.77 10.29 -29.84
C SER A 135 -7.64 11.19 -28.96
N SER A 136 -7.25 11.29 -27.70
CA SER A 136 -7.70 12.30 -26.73
C SER A 136 -7.39 13.72 -27.23
N THR A 137 -8.41 14.56 -27.32
CA THR A 137 -8.29 15.98 -27.64
C THR A 137 -7.92 16.79 -26.39
N ILE A 138 -6.73 17.40 -26.41
CA ILE A 138 -6.27 18.42 -25.46
C ILE A 138 -6.70 19.79 -26.01
N PRO A 139 -7.43 20.64 -25.27
CA PRO A 139 -7.70 22.00 -25.72
C PRO A 139 -6.50 22.92 -25.42
N THR A 140 -5.85 23.37 -26.49
CA THR A 140 -4.88 24.48 -26.51
C THR A 140 -5.61 25.82 -26.42
N VAL A 141 -5.33 26.63 -25.38
CA VAL A 141 -5.78 28.03 -25.31
C VAL A 141 -4.67 28.96 -25.80
N GLN A 142 -5.02 29.70 -26.84
CA GLN A 142 -4.20 30.63 -27.59
C GLN A 142 -4.15 32.00 -26.90
N SER A 143 -2.96 32.57 -26.76
CA SER A 143 -2.74 33.91 -26.21
C SER A 143 -3.24 34.99 -27.17
N SER A 144 -4.03 35.94 -26.66
CA SER A 144 -4.36 37.19 -27.34
C SER A 144 -4.02 38.38 -26.45
N SER A 145 -3.09 39.20 -26.93
CA SER A 145 -2.69 40.50 -26.40
C SER A 145 -3.76 41.56 -26.63
N SER A 146 -4.15 42.30 -25.60
CA SER A 146 -4.81 43.60 -25.74
C SER A 146 -4.26 44.59 -24.71
N VAL A 147 -3.90 45.77 -25.21
CA VAL A 147 -3.33 46.91 -24.50
C VAL A 147 -4.47 47.72 -23.87
N PRO A 148 -4.42 48.11 -22.58
CA PRO A 148 -5.36 49.10 -22.04
C PRO A 148 -4.83 50.53 -22.21
N ALA A 149 -5.72 51.42 -22.61
CA ALA A 149 -5.49 52.86 -22.65
C ALA A 149 -5.50 53.50 -21.25
N THR A 150 -4.69 54.54 -21.10
CA THR A 150 -4.52 55.43 -19.95
C THR A 150 -5.77 56.20 -19.54
N GLN A 151 -6.04 56.31 -18.23
CA GLN A 151 -6.49 57.56 -17.59
C GLN A 151 -6.30 57.54 -16.06
N SER A 152 -6.35 58.73 -15.46
CA SER A 152 -5.44 59.25 -14.44
C SER A 152 -6.05 59.39 -13.02
N SER A 153 -5.16 59.28 -12.02
CA SER A 153 -5.10 59.99 -10.71
C SER A 153 -6.14 59.74 -9.60
N SER A 154 -5.68 59.23 -8.44
CA SER A 154 -5.50 60.06 -7.22
C SER A 154 -4.59 59.36 -6.19
N SER A 155 -3.79 60.17 -5.49
CA SER A 155 -2.62 59.82 -4.68
C SER A 155 -2.93 59.55 -3.21
N THR A 156 -2.26 58.55 -2.62
CA THR A 156 -1.97 58.49 -1.18
C THR A 156 -0.50 58.05 -1.04
N PRO A 157 0.35 58.73 -0.26
CA PRO A 157 1.78 58.46 -0.26
C PRO A 157 2.06 57.17 0.52
N THR A 158 2.17 56.05 -0.18
CA THR A 158 2.91 54.90 0.34
C THR A 158 4.39 55.25 0.28
N GLN A 159 5.08 55.18 1.42
CA GLN A 159 6.54 55.09 1.40
C GLN A 159 6.92 53.91 0.52
N GLN A 160 7.46 54.20 -0.66
CA GLN A 160 8.23 53.22 -1.40
C GLN A 160 9.48 52.94 -0.58
N VAL A 161 9.51 51.79 0.09
CA VAL A 161 10.76 51.21 0.54
C VAL A 161 11.36 50.47 -0.64
N ILE A 162 12.56 50.90 -1.00
CA ILE A 162 13.38 50.30 -2.04
C ILE A 162 13.67 48.86 -1.62
N SER A 163 13.09 47.87 -2.31
CA SER A 163 13.60 46.51 -2.26
C SER A 163 14.96 46.51 -2.97
N ASN A 164 16.02 46.10 -2.28
CA ASN A 164 17.39 46.10 -2.82
C ASN A 164 17.56 45.11 -3.98
N GLY A 165 16.53 44.34 -4.33
CA GLY A 165 16.57 43.25 -5.32
C GLY A 165 17.30 42.00 -4.84
N GLU A 166 17.82 41.99 -3.61
CA GLU A 166 18.55 40.86 -3.03
C GLU A 166 17.66 40.02 -2.11
N THR A 167 17.79 38.70 -2.22
CA THR A 167 17.09 37.72 -1.37
C THR A 167 17.46 37.95 0.11
N PRO A 168 16.49 38.07 1.04
CA PRO A 168 16.77 38.11 2.46
C PRO A 168 17.56 36.88 2.92
N VAL A 169 18.61 37.12 3.70
CA VAL A 169 19.47 36.05 4.25
C VAL A 169 19.30 36.03 5.76
N ILE A 170 18.73 34.94 6.27
CA ILE A 170 18.48 34.69 7.68
C ILE A 170 19.54 33.72 8.20
N THR A 171 20.32 34.17 9.18
CA THR A 171 21.40 33.39 9.79
C THR A 171 21.09 33.15 11.27
N TYR A 172 21.04 31.88 11.66
CA TYR A 172 20.88 31.44 13.04
C TYR A 172 22.24 31.21 13.71
N ALA A 173 22.40 31.79 14.90
CA ALA A 173 23.54 31.58 15.78
C ALA A 173 23.06 31.37 17.22
N ALA A 174 23.97 31.11 18.17
CA ALA A 174 23.63 30.89 19.58
C ALA A 174 22.85 32.06 20.22
N SER A 175 22.99 33.28 19.71
CA SER A 175 22.27 34.47 20.18
C SER A 175 20.87 34.65 19.59
N GLY A 176 20.42 33.74 18.71
CA GLY A 176 19.16 33.86 17.97
C GLY A 176 19.38 34.07 16.47
N ALA A 177 18.35 34.53 15.78
CA ALA A 177 18.40 34.81 14.35
C ALA A 177 18.85 36.24 14.05
N THR A 178 19.42 36.43 12.87
CA THR A 178 19.73 37.75 12.29
C THR A 178 19.29 37.77 10.82
N VAL A 179 18.98 38.95 10.30
CA VAL A 179 18.58 39.13 8.89
C VAL A 179 19.47 40.16 8.21
N ALA A 180 20.02 39.78 7.06
CA ALA A 180 20.61 40.68 6.08
C ALA A 180 19.66 40.84 4.88
N ASN A 181 19.82 41.91 4.11
CA ASN A 181 19.01 42.20 2.92
C ASN A 181 17.51 42.25 3.22
N THR A 182 17.14 42.92 4.32
CA THR A 182 15.74 43.01 4.73
C THR A 182 14.89 43.69 3.67
N ASN A 183 13.70 43.14 3.45
CA ASN A 183 12.69 43.61 2.50
C ASN A 183 11.42 44.10 3.21
N ASN A 184 11.50 44.40 4.51
CA ASN A 184 10.37 44.68 5.43
C ASN A 184 9.37 43.54 5.62
N CYS A 185 9.59 42.38 5.00
CA CYS A 185 8.72 41.21 5.14
C CYS A 185 9.23 40.23 6.21
N VAL A 186 10.37 40.51 6.82
CA VAL A 186 11.00 39.66 7.84
C VAL A 186 11.11 40.42 9.15
N THR A 187 10.49 39.89 10.20
CA THR A 187 10.69 40.35 11.58
C THR A 187 11.43 39.27 12.36
N VAL A 188 12.45 39.67 13.12
CA VAL A 188 13.23 38.75 13.97
C VAL A 188 13.06 39.15 15.43
N THR A 189 12.73 38.18 16.29
CA THR A 189 12.63 38.37 17.74
C THR A 189 13.23 37.15 18.43
N GLY A 190 14.45 37.30 18.96
CA GLY A 190 15.23 36.17 19.47
C GLY A 190 15.48 35.13 18.38
N GLY A 191 15.06 33.89 18.60
CA GLY A 191 15.05 32.80 17.63
C GLY A 191 13.82 32.75 16.71
N THR A 192 12.81 33.60 16.91
CA THR A 192 11.61 33.59 16.06
C THR A 192 11.80 34.50 14.85
N VAL A 193 11.55 33.97 13.66
CA VAL A 193 11.57 34.67 12.38
C VAL A 193 10.17 34.64 11.78
N THR A 194 9.55 35.80 11.63
CA THR A 194 8.21 35.95 11.05
C THR A 194 8.31 36.50 9.63
N ILE A 195 7.73 35.78 8.67
CA ILE A 195 7.63 36.16 7.25
C ILE A 195 6.20 36.59 6.93
N THR A 196 6.03 37.79 6.37
CA THR A 196 4.70 38.39 6.10
C THR A 196 4.40 38.65 4.62
N CYS A 197 5.32 38.36 3.70
CA CYS A 197 5.11 38.50 2.26
C CYS A 197 5.56 37.25 1.48
N GLY A 198 4.96 37.01 0.32
CA GLY A 198 5.47 36.07 -0.69
C GLY A 198 6.91 36.42 -1.13
N GLY A 199 7.67 35.42 -1.59
CA GLY A 199 9.06 35.59 -2.04
C GLY A 199 10.00 34.48 -1.60
N GLU A 200 11.30 34.67 -1.85
CA GLU A 200 12.36 33.75 -1.47
C GLU A 200 13.11 34.22 -0.24
N TYR A 201 13.51 33.28 0.62
CA TYR A 201 14.20 33.55 1.89
C TYR A 201 15.27 32.48 2.11
N ASP A 202 16.52 32.90 2.26
CA ASP A 202 17.65 32.00 2.48
C ASP A 202 17.91 31.79 3.97
N PHE A 203 18.05 30.53 4.39
CA PHE A 203 18.26 30.15 5.78
C PHE A 203 19.53 29.33 5.97
N ASN A 204 20.35 29.70 6.95
CA ASN A 204 21.55 28.95 7.33
C ASN A 204 21.87 29.08 8.83
N GLY A 205 22.82 28.28 9.31
CA GLY A 205 23.34 28.36 10.67
C GLY A 205 22.70 27.34 11.62
N SER A 206 22.79 27.59 12.93
CA SER A 206 22.28 26.67 13.94
C SER A 206 21.75 27.39 15.18
N TYR A 207 20.60 26.94 15.70
CA TYR A 207 20.02 27.46 16.93
C TYR A 207 19.13 26.43 17.63
N SER A 208 19.12 26.47 18.96
CA SER A 208 18.24 25.67 19.81
C SER A 208 17.63 26.54 20.90
N GLY A 209 16.31 26.52 21.03
CA GLY A 209 15.58 27.33 22.01
C GLY A 209 14.07 27.13 21.92
N SER A 210 13.33 27.59 22.93
CA SER A 210 11.86 27.54 22.93
C SER A 210 11.21 28.49 21.91
N ASP A 211 11.99 29.42 21.39
CA ASP A 211 11.61 30.43 20.39
C ASP A 211 12.17 30.15 18.99
N ALA A 212 12.88 29.04 18.78
CA ALA A 212 13.47 28.64 17.50
C ALA A 212 12.38 28.31 16.45
N GLN A 213 11.87 29.31 15.72
CA GLN A 213 10.73 29.10 14.84
C GLN A 213 10.78 30.01 13.62
N ILE A 214 10.52 29.43 12.45
CA ILE A 214 10.18 30.13 11.21
C ILE A 214 8.65 30.11 11.11
N LEU A 215 8.03 31.28 11.28
CA LEU A 215 6.59 31.51 11.18
C LEU A 215 6.27 32.21 9.86
N VAL A 216 5.48 31.57 9.00
CA VAL A 216 5.00 32.18 7.74
C VAL A 216 3.52 32.54 7.89
N ASN A 217 3.21 33.83 7.70
CA ASN A 217 1.87 34.38 7.79
C ASN A 217 1.70 35.51 6.76
N THR A 218 1.52 35.13 5.49
CA THR A 218 1.40 36.06 4.36
C THR A 218 -0.06 36.24 3.94
N ALA A 219 -0.35 37.16 3.03
CA ALA A 219 -1.67 37.20 2.41
C ALA A 219 -1.85 35.98 1.47
N LYS A 220 -3.06 35.44 1.37
CA LYS A 220 -3.36 34.35 0.41
C LYS A 220 -3.27 34.80 -1.06
N THR A 221 -3.36 36.11 -1.31
CA THR A 221 -3.20 36.73 -2.63
C THR A 221 -1.74 36.97 -3.02
N ASP A 222 -0.79 36.74 -2.10
CA ASP A 222 0.64 36.90 -2.40
C ASP A 222 1.15 35.78 -3.31
N THR A 223 2.34 35.98 -3.86
CA THR A 223 3.12 34.92 -4.46
C THR A 223 3.51 33.86 -3.42
N SER A 224 3.95 32.70 -3.89
CA SER A 224 4.41 31.63 -3.00
C SER A 224 5.64 32.02 -2.17
N VAL A 225 5.79 31.37 -1.02
CA VAL A 225 6.93 31.54 -0.11
C VAL A 225 7.91 30.40 -0.31
N TYR A 226 9.17 30.71 -0.60
CA TYR A 226 10.26 29.75 -0.73
C TYR A 226 11.22 29.89 0.44
N LEU A 227 11.28 28.86 1.27
CA LEU A 227 12.21 28.74 2.38
C LEU A 227 13.42 27.93 1.86
N ASN A 228 14.45 28.63 1.40
CA ASN A 228 15.67 28.06 0.84
C ASN A 228 16.63 27.65 1.96
N MET A 229 16.70 26.35 2.23
CA MET A 229 17.51 25.77 3.31
C MET A 229 18.94 25.52 2.82
N LYS A 230 19.90 26.28 3.35
CA LYS A 230 21.32 26.30 2.97
C LYS A 230 22.23 25.86 4.12
N GLY A 231 21.89 24.74 4.77
CA GLY A 231 22.64 24.20 5.90
C GLY A 231 22.14 24.71 7.25
N LEU A 232 20.82 24.65 7.48
CA LEU A 232 20.18 25.07 8.73
C LEU A 232 19.98 23.89 9.68
N THR A 233 20.37 24.03 10.95
CA THR A 233 19.94 23.15 12.04
C THR A 233 19.10 23.94 13.06
N LEU A 234 17.82 23.61 13.20
CA LEU A 234 16.90 24.36 14.06
C LEU A 234 16.17 23.41 15.02
N THR A 235 16.40 23.59 16.31
CA THR A 235 15.74 22.81 17.38
C THR A 235 14.82 23.69 18.21
N ASN A 236 13.52 23.49 18.06
CA ASN A 236 12.52 24.14 18.90
C ASN A 236 12.18 23.22 20.06
N THR A 237 12.39 23.66 21.30
CA THR A 237 12.13 22.81 22.49
C THR A 237 10.68 22.88 22.99
N ALA A 238 9.85 23.76 22.42
CA ALA A 238 8.52 24.08 22.91
C ALA A 238 7.39 23.97 21.85
N ASP A 239 7.75 23.97 20.57
CA ASP A 239 6.85 23.96 19.42
C ASP A 239 7.54 23.41 18.15
N ALA A 240 6.98 23.65 16.97
CA ALA A 240 7.52 23.32 15.66
C ALA A 240 8.60 24.34 15.20
N PRO A 241 9.72 23.87 14.64
CA PRO A 241 10.70 24.73 13.97
C PRO A 241 10.16 25.50 12.76
N ILE A 242 9.22 24.92 12.00
CA ILE A 242 8.59 25.58 10.86
C ILE A 242 7.07 25.51 11.02
N TYR A 243 6.44 26.68 11.03
CA TYR A 243 4.99 26.81 11.01
C TYR A 243 4.54 27.77 9.91
N VAL A 244 3.87 27.24 8.89
CA VAL A 244 3.17 28.01 7.86
C VAL A 244 1.73 28.18 8.29
N GLN A 245 1.45 29.26 9.01
CA GLN A 245 0.11 29.58 9.48
C GLN A 245 -0.80 30.00 8.33
N LYS A 246 -0.25 30.73 7.35
CA LYS A 246 -0.98 31.18 6.17
C LYS A 246 -0.02 31.50 5.04
N ALA A 247 -0.30 30.99 3.84
CA ALA A 247 0.36 31.36 2.59
C ALA A 247 -0.53 30.99 1.39
N SER A 248 -0.27 31.59 0.22
CA SER A 248 -0.78 31.03 -1.04
C SER A 248 -0.31 29.58 -1.24
N LYS A 249 0.99 29.37 -1.03
CA LYS A 249 1.68 28.08 -1.06
C LYS A 249 3.06 28.26 -0.44
N ALA A 250 3.56 27.26 0.27
CA ALA A 250 4.91 27.28 0.83
C ALA A 250 5.78 26.17 0.24
N PHE A 251 7.07 26.47 0.06
CA PHE A 251 8.09 25.55 -0.39
C PHE A 251 9.21 25.47 0.64
N VAL A 252 9.56 24.26 1.07
CA VAL A 252 10.82 24.00 1.77
C VAL A 252 11.81 23.45 0.74
N VAL A 253 12.86 24.20 0.47
CA VAL A 253 13.83 23.89 -0.59
C VAL A 253 15.17 23.52 0.01
N ALA A 254 15.47 22.22 0.11
CA ALA A 254 16.78 21.74 0.56
C ALA A 254 17.82 21.96 -0.55
N LYS A 255 18.69 22.96 -0.41
CA LYS A 255 19.64 23.31 -1.47
C LYS A 255 20.73 22.24 -1.59
N ASN A 256 21.15 21.98 -2.83
CA ASN A 256 22.16 20.97 -3.16
C ASN A 256 23.44 21.15 -2.30
N GLY A 257 24.05 20.05 -1.88
CA GLY A 257 25.26 20.03 -1.06
C GLY A 257 25.06 20.44 0.41
N THR A 258 23.82 20.66 0.86
CA THR A 258 23.53 21.07 2.24
C THR A 258 22.76 20.01 3.00
N THR A 259 22.97 19.95 4.32
CA THR A 259 22.17 19.14 5.25
C THR A 259 21.40 20.07 6.17
N ASN A 260 20.09 19.87 6.24
CA ASN A 260 19.18 20.71 7.01
C ASN A 260 18.45 19.84 8.02
N THR A 261 18.50 20.19 9.30
CA THR A 261 17.93 19.39 10.40
C THR A 261 16.92 20.19 11.18
N PHE A 262 15.71 19.66 11.34
CA PHE A 262 14.65 20.24 12.16
C PHE A 262 14.29 19.29 13.29
N THR A 263 14.17 19.82 14.50
CA THR A 263 13.77 19.05 15.68
C THR A 263 12.75 19.84 16.48
N ASP A 264 11.58 19.25 16.73
CA ASP A 264 10.53 19.89 17.53
C ASP A 264 10.55 19.45 19.00
N GLY A 265 9.76 20.15 19.82
CA GLY A 265 9.61 19.80 21.22
C GLY A 265 8.75 18.54 21.36
N ALA A 266 8.90 17.80 22.46
CA ALA A 266 8.04 16.64 22.77
C ALA A 266 6.62 17.05 23.21
N SER A 267 6.36 18.34 23.39
CA SER A 267 5.07 18.92 23.78
C SER A 267 4.83 20.24 23.03
N ARG A 268 3.58 20.71 22.98
CA ARG A 268 3.22 22.04 22.47
C ARG A 268 2.77 22.95 23.61
N THR A 269 3.54 24.00 23.85
CA THR A 269 3.20 25.00 24.87
C THR A 269 2.68 26.31 24.27
N LYS A 270 2.90 26.55 22.98
CA LYS A 270 2.39 27.74 22.29
C LYS A 270 1.02 27.49 21.69
N LYS A 271 0.19 28.53 21.71
CA LYS A 271 -1.10 28.59 21.01
C LYS A 271 -1.05 29.72 20.00
N TYR A 272 -1.60 29.47 18.82
CA TYR A 272 -1.62 30.41 17.71
C TYR A 272 -3.06 30.79 17.41
N THR A 273 -3.34 32.09 17.43
CA THR A 273 -4.62 32.62 16.97
C THR A 273 -4.51 33.00 15.50
N TYR A 274 -5.52 32.65 14.71
CA TYR A 274 -5.63 33.04 13.30
C TYR A 274 -7.09 33.25 12.93
N THR A 275 -7.32 33.95 11.82
CA THR A 275 -8.64 34.05 11.20
C THR A 275 -8.73 33.02 10.09
N ASN A 276 -9.71 32.13 10.13
CA ASN A 276 -9.95 31.18 9.04
C ASN A 276 -10.58 31.89 7.82
N ASP A 277 -10.77 31.15 6.73
CA ASP A 277 -11.34 31.70 5.49
C ASP A 277 -12.79 32.19 5.65
N SER A 278 -13.50 31.71 6.67
CA SER A 278 -14.84 32.16 7.04
C SER A 278 -14.85 33.45 7.89
N GLY A 279 -13.68 34.04 8.17
CA GLY A 279 -13.56 35.25 8.99
C GLY A 279 -13.61 34.99 10.51
N GLU A 280 -13.59 33.74 10.94
CA GLU A 280 -13.68 33.37 12.36
C GLU A 280 -12.30 33.31 13.01
N ALA A 281 -12.18 33.89 14.21
CA ALA A 281 -11.00 33.70 15.05
C ALA A 281 -10.95 32.26 15.56
N LYS A 282 -9.88 31.54 15.20
CA LYS A 282 -9.55 30.21 15.66
C LYS A 282 -8.26 30.25 16.47
N THR A 283 -8.11 29.31 17.38
CA THR A 283 -6.86 29.08 18.10
C THR A 283 -6.48 27.62 17.96
N ASP A 284 -5.22 27.36 17.65
CA ASP A 284 -4.70 26.00 17.47
C ASP A 284 -3.22 25.90 17.90
N THR A 285 -2.70 24.69 17.87
CA THR A 285 -1.29 24.34 18.07
C THR A 285 -0.72 23.74 16.78
N THR A 286 0.61 23.60 16.69
CA THR A 286 1.24 22.97 15.54
C THR A 286 1.16 21.44 15.63
N GLY A 287 0.74 20.79 14.53
CA GLY A 287 0.53 19.34 14.51
C GLY A 287 1.75 18.50 14.09
N ALA A 288 2.88 19.14 13.76
CA ALA A 288 4.07 18.48 13.23
C ALA A 288 5.35 19.28 13.47
N CYS A 289 6.53 18.71 13.15
CA CYS A 289 7.80 19.42 13.17
C CYS A 289 7.92 20.44 12.03
N ILE A 290 7.44 20.09 10.83
CA ILE A 290 7.21 21.03 9.73
C ILE A 290 5.71 21.03 9.47
N TYR A 291 5.04 22.12 9.86
CA TYR A 291 3.57 22.20 9.80
C TYR A 291 3.09 23.34 8.92
N ALA A 292 2.12 23.07 8.06
CA ALA A 292 1.45 24.08 7.24
C ALA A 292 -0.08 23.96 7.31
N LYS A 293 -0.77 25.10 7.33
CA LYS A 293 -2.23 25.15 7.17
C LYS A 293 -2.64 25.13 5.69
N ASP A 294 -1.81 25.68 4.82
CA ASP A 294 -2.00 25.69 3.36
C ASP A 294 -1.03 24.72 2.66
N ASP A 295 -1.10 24.64 1.33
CA ASP A 295 -0.28 23.73 0.51
C ASP A 295 1.22 23.82 0.83
N LEU A 296 1.85 22.65 0.93
CA LEU A 296 3.27 22.51 1.23
C LEU A 296 3.96 21.68 0.16
N THR A 297 5.08 22.18 -0.36
CA THR A 297 5.94 21.43 -1.27
C THR A 297 7.36 21.29 -0.71
N ILE A 298 7.88 20.07 -0.70
CA ILE A 298 9.28 19.75 -0.39
C ILE A 298 10.02 19.46 -1.69
N LYS A 299 11.17 20.12 -1.88
CA LYS A 299 12.02 19.94 -3.07
C LYS A 299 13.48 20.31 -2.80
N GLY A 300 14.31 20.12 -3.80
CA GLY A 300 15.73 20.43 -3.81
C GLY A 300 16.59 19.18 -3.62
N GLU A 301 17.84 19.24 -4.08
CA GLU A 301 18.77 18.10 -4.10
C GLU A 301 19.58 17.94 -2.80
N GLY A 302 19.33 18.79 -1.79
CA GLY A 302 19.95 18.69 -0.47
C GLY A 302 19.36 17.59 0.40
N THR A 303 19.91 17.48 1.61
CA THR A 303 19.42 16.58 2.66
C THR A 303 18.51 17.33 3.63
N LEU A 304 17.36 16.72 3.96
CA LEU A 304 16.40 17.19 4.95
C LEU A 304 16.18 16.11 6.01
N ILE A 305 16.49 16.42 7.27
CA ILE A 305 16.32 15.53 8.42
C ILE A 305 15.27 16.14 9.35
N VAL A 306 14.19 15.41 9.61
CA VAL A 306 13.07 15.84 10.46
C VAL A 306 12.97 14.90 11.65
N LYS A 307 13.10 15.45 12.86
CA LYS A 307 12.95 14.73 14.13
C LYS A 307 11.73 15.28 14.86
N ALA A 308 10.59 14.63 14.65
CA ALA A 308 9.30 15.01 15.22
C ALA A 308 8.97 14.18 16.47
N ASN A 309 9.30 14.73 17.62
CA ASN A 309 9.11 14.16 18.94
C ASN A 309 7.68 14.29 19.47
N TYR A 310 6.91 15.28 18.98
CA TYR A 310 5.55 15.51 19.47
C TYR A 310 4.49 14.64 18.78
N ASN A 311 4.45 14.70 17.44
CA ASN A 311 3.37 14.09 16.66
C ASN A 311 3.87 13.75 15.24
N ASN A 312 3.39 14.43 14.19
CA ASN A 312 3.74 14.12 12.81
C ASN A 312 5.09 14.73 12.39
N GLY A 313 5.73 14.15 11.39
CA GLY A 313 6.95 14.67 10.77
C GLY A 313 6.71 15.94 9.96
N ILE A 314 6.17 15.76 8.77
CA ILE A 314 5.83 16.83 7.83
C ILE A 314 4.33 16.76 7.58
N HIS A 315 3.61 17.84 7.91
CA HIS A 315 2.15 17.84 7.84
C HIS A 315 1.62 19.13 7.21
N THR A 316 0.71 19.01 6.25
CA THR A 316 -0.17 20.10 5.82
C THR A 316 -1.64 19.75 5.95
N SER A 317 -2.47 20.73 6.30
CA SER A 317 -3.92 20.60 6.30
C SER A 317 -4.56 20.61 4.91
N ASN A 318 -3.76 20.81 3.84
CA ASN A 318 -4.15 20.68 2.44
C ASN A 318 -3.27 19.63 1.73
N ASP A 319 -2.70 19.97 0.57
CA ASP A 319 -1.93 19.07 -0.28
C ASP A 319 -0.44 19.13 0.04
N LEU A 320 0.17 17.97 0.28
CA LEU A 320 1.60 17.79 0.42
C LEU A 320 2.20 17.29 -0.90
N LYS A 321 3.23 17.97 -1.40
CA LYS A 321 4.00 17.49 -2.57
C LYS A 321 5.46 17.26 -2.22
N VAL A 322 6.02 16.12 -2.58
CA VAL A 322 7.45 15.83 -2.48
C VAL A 322 7.99 15.58 -3.88
N LYS A 323 8.85 16.50 -4.34
CA LYS A 323 9.35 16.46 -5.73
C LYS A 323 10.66 15.71 -5.87
N ASN A 324 11.60 15.93 -4.94
CA ASN A 324 12.92 15.30 -4.89
C ASN A 324 13.62 15.61 -3.55
N GLY A 325 14.85 15.10 -3.40
CA GLY A 325 15.73 15.33 -2.24
C GLY A 325 16.07 14.05 -1.49
N LEU A 326 17.01 14.13 -0.55
CA LEU A 326 17.25 13.08 0.45
C LEU A 326 16.53 13.47 1.73
N ILE A 327 15.45 12.77 2.06
CA ILE A 327 14.55 13.14 3.16
C ILE A 327 14.53 12.00 4.18
N THR A 328 14.82 12.32 5.44
CA THR A 328 14.70 11.39 6.56
C THR A 328 13.73 11.97 7.59
N VAL A 329 12.70 11.22 7.95
CA VAL A 329 11.67 11.62 8.89
C VAL A 329 11.55 10.59 10.00
N ASN A 330 11.87 10.99 11.22
CA ASN A 330 11.60 10.22 12.42
C ASN A 330 10.45 10.92 13.13
N ALA A 331 9.28 10.31 13.16
CA ALA A 331 8.08 10.90 13.75
C ALA A 331 7.50 10.01 14.85
N LYS A 332 6.88 10.63 15.84
CA LYS A 332 6.13 9.88 16.85
C LYS A 332 4.88 9.25 16.23
N ASN A 333 4.09 10.06 15.55
CA ASN A 333 2.86 9.65 14.85
C ASN A 333 3.14 9.54 13.34
N ASN A 334 2.48 10.30 12.46
CA ASN A 334 2.59 10.09 11.03
C ASN A 334 3.87 10.70 10.44
N GLY A 335 4.52 10.01 9.51
CA GLY A 335 5.72 10.52 8.83
C GLY A 335 5.43 11.72 7.92
N LEU A 336 4.76 11.44 6.80
CA LEU A 336 4.27 12.45 5.85
C LEU A 336 2.75 12.50 5.89
N LYS A 337 2.19 13.68 6.08
CA LYS A 337 0.74 13.87 6.11
C LYS A 337 0.30 15.06 5.28
N GLY A 338 -0.53 14.83 4.28
CA GLY A 338 -1.28 15.88 3.60
C GLY A 338 -2.74 15.53 3.71
N LYS A 339 -3.52 16.31 4.47
CA LYS A 339 -4.92 15.98 4.73
C LYS A 339 -5.72 15.92 3.41
N GLY A 340 -5.45 16.83 2.48
CA GLY A 340 -6.06 16.84 1.16
C GLY A 340 -5.47 15.80 0.22
N SER A 341 -4.14 15.73 0.12
CA SER A 341 -3.45 14.67 -0.63
C SER A 341 -1.96 14.61 -0.29
N VAL A 342 -1.33 13.50 -0.66
CA VAL A 342 0.14 13.40 -0.73
C VAL A 342 0.55 13.00 -2.15
N GLU A 343 1.41 13.78 -2.79
CA GLU A 343 1.96 13.51 -4.12
C GLU A 343 3.49 13.37 -4.04
N ILE A 344 4.02 12.22 -4.44
CA ILE A 344 5.47 11.95 -4.45
C ILE A 344 5.91 11.65 -5.89
N SER A 345 6.70 12.55 -6.47
CA SER A 345 7.23 12.37 -7.83
C SER A 345 8.71 12.00 -7.87
N GLY A 346 9.39 11.95 -6.72
CA GLY A 346 10.82 11.66 -6.67
C GLY A 346 11.47 11.87 -5.30
N GLY A 347 12.77 11.58 -5.23
CA GLY A 347 13.59 11.68 -4.03
C GLY A 347 13.96 10.33 -3.43
N THR A 348 14.82 10.34 -2.42
CA THR A 348 15.09 9.21 -1.53
C THR A 348 14.51 9.55 -0.17
N ILE A 349 13.49 8.82 0.25
CA ILE A 349 12.64 9.16 1.40
C ILE A 349 12.70 8.00 2.39
N ASN A 350 13.18 8.26 3.61
CA ASN A 350 13.24 7.30 4.70
C ASN A 350 12.34 7.78 5.84
N ILE A 351 11.35 6.97 6.22
CA ILE A 351 10.36 7.30 7.25
C ILE A 351 10.39 6.25 8.34
N THR A 352 10.43 6.70 9.59
CA THR A 352 10.26 5.86 10.77
C THR A 352 9.22 6.47 11.69
N THR A 353 8.22 5.68 12.09
CA THR A 353 7.16 6.09 13.03
C THR A 353 7.02 5.13 14.21
N THR A 354 6.60 5.64 15.38
CA THR A 354 6.48 4.82 16.60
C THR A 354 5.04 4.56 17.07
N GLU A 355 4.06 5.36 16.62
CA GLU A 355 2.65 5.28 17.03
C GLU A 355 1.68 5.61 15.86
N GLY A 356 2.14 5.64 14.61
CA GLY A 356 1.33 6.11 13.48
C GLY A 356 1.77 5.60 12.11
N ASP A 357 1.15 6.14 11.06
CA ASP A 357 1.34 5.68 9.68
C ASP A 357 2.60 6.28 9.04
N GLY A 358 3.16 5.61 8.05
CA GLY A 358 4.26 6.18 7.26
C GLY A 358 3.82 7.42 6.47
N ILE A 359 2.84 7.24 5.58
CA ILE A 359 2.31 8.28 4.69
C ILE A 359 0.78 8.29 4.80
N LYS A 360 0.19 9.45 5.09
CA LYS A 360 -1.24 9.57 5.35
C LYS A 360 -1.94 10.71 4.60
N SER A 361 -3.12 10.42 4.07
CA SER A 361 -4.11 11.38 3.59
C SER A 361 -5.48 11.01 4.15
N ASP A 362 -6.12 11.93 4.88
CA ASP A 362 -7.28 11.62 5.74
C ASP A 362 -8.29 12.78 5.81
N THR A 363 -8.61 13.39 4.67
CA THR A 363 -9.78 14.27 4.63
C THR A 363 -11.06 13.45 4.78
N GLU A 364 -11.94 13.92 5.66
CA GLU A 364 -13.26 13.36 5.91
C GLU A 364 -14.37 14.21 5.25
N ASP A 365 -13.99 15.29 4.57
CA ASP A 365 -14.95 16.16 3.91
C ASP A 365 -15.48 15.48 2.64
N ALA A 366 -16.81 15.30 2.58
CA ALA A 366 -17.45 14.60 1.47
C ALA A 366 -17.25 15.31 0.12
N THR A 367 -17.12 16.64 0.11
CA THR A 367 -16.87 17.43 -1.10
C THR A 367 -15.43 17.23 -1.57
N ASP A 368 -14.47 17.23 -0.64
CA ASP A 368 -13.07 16.93 -0.91
C ASP A 368 -12.92 15.52 -1.51
N LEU A 369 -13.49 14.51 -0.86
CA LEU A 369 -13.45 13.12 -1.31
C LEU A 369 -14.07 12.98 -2.72
N ALA A 370 -15.21 13.61 -2.97
CA ALA A 370 -15.84 13.62 -4.30
C ALA A 370 -14.98 14.31 -5.38
N ASN A 371 -14.11 15.23 -5.00
CA ASN A 371 -13.15 15.90 -5.88
C ASN A 371 -11.79 15.17 -5.98
N GLY A 372 -11.69 13.94 -5.45
CA GLY A 372 -10.48 13.11 -5.53
C GLY A 372 -9.41 13.43 -4.48
N LYS A 373 -9.71 14.29 -3.49
CA LYS A 373 -8.88 14.45 -2.29
C LYS A 373 -9.01 13.22 -1.38
N GLY A 374 -8.23 13.17 -0.31
CA GLY A 374 -8.03 11.98 0.51
C GLY A 374 -7.11 10.96 -0.16
N SER A 375 -6.42 11.34 -1.23
CA SER A 375 -5.65 10.42 -2.07
C SER A 375 -4.15 10.57 -1.88
N ILE A 376 -3.42 9.49 -2.17
CA ILE A 376 -1.96 9.44 -2.22
C ILE A 376 -1.54 8.98 -3.62
N GLU A 377 -0.67 9.76 -4.27
CA GLU A 377 -0.14 9.46 -5.59
C GLU A 377 1.39 9.36 -5.54
N ILE A 378 1.94 8.25 -6.02
CA ILE A 378 3.39 7.99 -6.08
C ILE A 378 3.77 7.66 -7.52
N THR A 379 4.46 8.58 -8.16
CA THR A 379 4.97 8.44 -9.54
C THR A 379 6.48 8.26 -9.61
N GLY A 380 7.20 8.44 -8.49
CA GLY A 380 8.65 8.23 -8.48
C GLY A 380 9.25 8.26 -7.09
N GLY A 381 10.56 8.02 -7.03
CA GLY A 381 11.36 8.05 -5.81
C GLY A 381 11.70 6.67 -5.26
N THR A 382 12.66 6.64 -4.34
CA THR A 382 13.02 5.47 -3.53
C THR A 382 12.52 5.71 -2.11
N ILE A 383 11.49 5.01 -1.70
CA ILE A 383 10.74 5.25 -0.47
C ILE A 383 10.93 4.03 0.44
N THR A 384 11.40 4.25 1.66
CA THR A 384 11.47 3.24 2.72
C THR A 384 10.64 3.72 3.90
N VAL A 385 9.68 2.90 4.32
CA VAL A 385 8.78 3.15 5.45
C VAL A 385 8.96 2.04 6.47
N THR A 386 9.23 2.42 7.72
CA THR A 386 9.10 1.55 8.88
C THR A 386 8.11 2.18 9.84
N SER A 387 6.90 1.64 9.92
CA SER A 387 5.82 2.22 10.69
C SER A 387 5.31 1.31 11.80
N ALA A 388 4.80 1.92 12.86
CA ALA A 388 4.12 1.17 13.91
C ALA A 388 2.75 0.67 13.44
N PHE A 389 2.04 1.48 12.65
CA PHE A 389 0.76 1.15 12.00
C PHE A 389 0.96 1.01 10.49
N ASP A 390 -0.02 1.44 9.70
CA ASP A 390 -0.02 1.28 8.26
C ASP A 390 1.19 1.96 7.58
N GLY A 391 1.66 1.38 6.48
CA GLY A 391 2.73 1.98 5.69
C GLY A 391 2.24 3.23 4.95
N ILE A 392 1.15 3.06 4.21
CA ILE A 392 0.50 4.10 3.42
C ILE A 392 -1.02 4.01 3.61
N THR A 393 -1.66 5.10 4.03
CA THR A 393 -3.11 5.16 4.26
C THR A 393 -3.77 6.35 3.59
N ALA A 394 -4.76 6.09 2.76
CA ALA A 394 -5.56 7.09 2.07
C ALA A 394 -7.05 6.90 2.34
N ALA A 395 -7.74 7.95 2.79
CA ALA A 395 -9.21 7.96 2.94
C ALA A 395 -9.95 7.85 1.59
N ASN A 396 -9.24 7.93 0.48
CA ASN A 396 -9.79 7.72 -0.86
C ASN A 396 -8.95 6.71 -1.65
N ALA A 397 -8.03 7.18 -2.49
CA ALA A 397 -7.27 6.31 -3.38
C ALA A 397 -5.77 6.31 -3.08
N VAL A 398 -5.13 5.15 -3.19
CA VAL A 398 -3.67 5.06 -3.38
C VAL A 398 -3.39 4.71 -4.83
N VAL A 399 -2.57 5.54 -5.49
CA VAL A 399 -2.14 5.35 -6.88
C VAL A 399 -0.63 5.26 -6.94
N VAL A 400 -0.11 4.14 -7.44
CA VAL A 400 1.32 3.96 -7.74
C VAL A 400 1.47 3.74 -9.24
N ALA A 401 2.24 4.61 -9.89
CA ALA A 401 2.42 4.57 -11.34
C ALA A 401 3.89 4.84 -11.71
N ASN A 402 4.29 4.41 -12.90
CA ASN A 402 5.59 4.79 -13.45
C ASN A 402 5.56 6.29 -13.84
N GLY A 403 6.40 7.11 -13.21
CA GLY A 403 6.63 8.48 -13.64
C GLY A 403 7.53 8.55 -14.87
N GLU A 404 7.53 9.73 -15.51
CA GLU A 404 8.20 9.93 -16.81
C GLU A 404 9.71 9.59 -16.80
N SER A 405 10.40 9.79 -15.67
CA SER A 405 11.86 9.65 -15.59
C SER A 405 12.35 8.37 -14.91
N LYS A 406 11.65 7.89 -13.88
CA LYS A 406 12.01 6.67 -13.13
C LYS A 406 10.78 6.09 -12.45
N SER A 407 10.64 4.76 -12.50
CA SER A 407 9.66 4.01 -11.71
C SER A 407 9.91 4.18 -10.20
N PRO A 408 8.86 4.24 -9.38
CA PRO A 408 9.02 4.27 -7.93
C PRO A 408 9.56 2.93 -7.41
N THR A 409 10.35 2.98 -6.34
CA THR A 409 10.74 1.82 -5.54
C THR A 409 10.27 2.06 -4.11
N ILE A 410 9.41 1.18 -3.60
CA ILE A 410 8.73 1.34 -2.32
C ILE A 410 9.04 0.12 -1.46
N LYS A 411 9.58 0.32 -0.26
CA LYS A 411 9.77 -0.71 0.75
C LYS A 411 9.01 -0.34 2.02
N ILE A 412 8.17 -1.23 2.50
CA ILE A 412 7.30 -1.01 3.66
C ILE A 412 7.52 -2.12 4.68
N THR A 413 7.68 -1.72 5.94
CA THR A 413 7.63 -2.63 7.09
C THR A 413 6.70 -2.05 8.14
N THR A 414 5.62 -2.74 8.46
CA THR A 414 4.59 -2.29 9.42
C THR A 414 4.53 -3.23 10.62
N GLY A 415 4.37 -2.68 11.83
CA GLY A 415 4.19 -3.51 13.04
C GLY A 415 5.36 -4.44 13.38
N GLY A 416 6.54 -4.21 12.80
CA GLY A 416 7.72 -5.09 12.90
C GLY A 416 7.85 -6.14 11.77
N GLY A 417 6.88 -6.19 10.85
CA GLY A 417 6.83 -7.14 9.74
C GLY A 417 6.25 -8.50 10.13
N GLN A 418 5.85 -9.26 9.13
CA GLN A 418 5.40 -10.65 9.18
C GLN A 418 6.26 -11.47 10.13
N SER A 419 5.62 -12.10 11.11
CA SER A 419 6.33 -12.87 12.14
C SER A 419 5.53 -14.01 12.76
N CYS A 420 4.23 -14.07 12.50
CA CYS A 420 3.35 -15.08 13.08
C CYS A 420 3.21 -16.33 12.22
N LEU A 421 3.12 -16.16 10.91
CA LEU A 421 2.93 -17.28 10.01
C LEU A 421 4.25 -18.02 9.77
N SER A 422 4.14 -19.34 9.70
CA SER A 422 5.20 -20.23 9.23
C SER A 422 4.58 -21.32 8.38
N LEU A 423 5.24 -21.67 7.27
CA LEU A 423 4.80 -22.76 6.42
C LEU A 423 5.04 -24.09 7.14
N ASN A 424 4.00 -24.64 7.78
CA ASN A 424 4.09 -25.96 8.35
C ASN A 424 4.10 -27.00 7.23
N THR A 425 5.26 -27.59 6.97
CA THR A 425 5.44 -28.66 5.99
C THR A 425 5.45 -30.05 6.64
N SER A 426 5.29 -30.13 7.97
CA SER A 426 5.36 -31.38 8.72
C SER A 426 3.97 -31.98 8.88
N SER A 427 3.83 -33.20 8.39
CA SER A 427 2.63 -34.03 8.38
C SER A 427 2.19 -34.48 9.78
N SER A 428 1.66 -33.58 10.59
CA SER A 428 0.79 -33.94 11.70
C SER A 428 -0.51 -33.16 11.55
N GLY A 429 -1.46 -33.75 10.85
CA GLY A 429 -2.84 -33.28 10.80
C GLY A 429 -3.41 -33.31 12.22
N GLY A 430 -3.26 -32.20 12.92
CA GLY A 430 -4.13 -31.83 14.02
C GLY A 430 -5.27 -31.06 13.38
N PHE A 431 -6.49 -31.53 13.59
CA PHE A 431 -7.73 -30.89 13.15
C PHE A 431 -7.60 -29.36 13.13
N GLY A 432 -7.52 -28.78 11.92
CA GLY A 432 -7.85 -27.38 11.71
C GLY A 432 -9.25 -27.17 12.28
N GLY A 433 -9.41 -26.12 13.07
CA GLY A 433 -10.46 -25.99 14.09
C GLY A 433 -11.91 -25.99 13.58
N GLY A 434 -12.43 -27.15 13.17
CA GLY A 434 -13.86 -27.42 13.05
C GLY A 434 -14.48 -27.69 14.42
N GLY A 435 -14.55 -26.65 15.26
CA GLY A 435 -15.06 -26.72 16.62
C GLY A 435 -16.22 -25.76 16.89
N PHE A 436 -17.45 -26.24 16.77
CA PHE A 436 -18.57 -25.73 17.57
C PHE A 436 -19.31 -26.92 18.21
N PRO A 437 -19.65 -26.89 19.51
CA PRO A 437 -20.04 -25.71 20.27
C PRO A 437 -19.25 -25.52 21.58
N GLY A 438 -18.65 -24.33 21.74
CA GLY A 438 -18.20 -23.81 23.04
C GLY A 438 -16.69 -23.84 23.29
N GLY A 439 -15.91 -23.04 22.55
CA GLY A 439 -14.54 -22.69 22.95
C GLY A 439 -13.56 -22.62 21.77
N MET A 440 -12.98 -21.42 21.59
CA MET A 440 -11.81 -21.07 20.77
C MET A 440 -11.02 -22.23 20.13
N GLY A 441 -11.11 -22.31 18.80
CA GLY A 441 -10.13 -22.95 17.92
C GLY A 441 -9.94 -22.09 16.68
N GLY A 442 -9.43 -20.87 16.86
CA GLY A 442 -9.03 -20.03 15.73
C GLY A 442 -7.76 -20.62 15.12
N GLY A 443 -7.76 -20.85 13.81
CA GLY A 443 -6.53 -20.68 13.04
C GLY A 443 -5.96 -19.32 13.44
N SER A 444 -4.65 -19.26 13.69
CA SER A 444 -4.02 -18.07 14.26
C SER A 444 -4.11 -16.89 13.27
N SER A 445 -5.25 -16.21 13.22
CA SER A 445 -5.30 -14.85 12.70
C SER A 445 -4.47 -14.04 13.70
N CYS A 446 -3.27 -13.70 13.27
CA CYS A 446 -2.37 -12.86 14.04
C CYS A 446 -2.75 -11.38 13.94
N SER A 447 -4.01 -11.14 13.58
CA SER A 447 -4.57 -9.85 13.25
C SER A 447 -4.36 -8.92 14.44
N PRO A 448 -3.54 -7.87 14.27
CA PRO A 448 -3.29 -6.90 15.32
C PRO A 448 -4.58 -6.16 15.67
N SER A 449 -4.64 -5.58 16.88
CA SER A 449 -5.77 -4.74 17.27
C SER A 449 -5.82 -3.40 16.53
N GLU A 450 -4.68 -2.96 16.02
CA GLU A 450 -4.51 -1.74 15.23
C GLU A 450 -4.22 -2.11 13.78
N SER A 451 -4.63 -1.26 12.84
CA SER A 451 -4.31 -1.44 11.41
C SER A 451 -2.79 -1.41 11.22
N MET A 452 -2.23 -2.47 10.61
CA MET A 452 -0.79 -2.56 10.31
C MET A 452 -0.57 -2.98 8.85
N LYS A 453 -1.41 -2.48 7.95
CA LYS A 453 -1.43 -2.86 6.54
C LYS A 453 -0.27 -2.24 5.79
N GLY A 454 0.23 -2.90 4.76
CA GLY A 454 1.26 -2.33 3.90
C GLY A 454 0.75 -1.06 3.21
N ILE A 455 -0.25 -1.22 2.36
CA ILE A 455 -0.93 -0.13 1.65
C ILE A 455 -2.45 -0.26 1.85
N LYS A 456 -3.07 0.82 2.32
CA LYS A 456 -4.50 0.93 2.55
C LYS A 456 -5.11 2.10 1.80
N GLY A 457 -6.15 1.83 1.03
CA GLY A 457 -6.98 2.86 0.38
C GLY A 457 -8.46 2.55 0.57
N ASP A 458 -9.23 3.44 1.19
CA ASP A 458 -10.62 3.14 1.54
C ASP A 458 -11.51 2.96 0.30
N SER A 459 -11.30 3.74 -0.76
CA SER A 459 -12.04 3.62 -2.03
C SER A 459 -11.35 2.68 -3.02
N SER A 460 -10.03 2.82 -3.18
CA SER A 460 -9.29 2.02 -4.16
C SER A 460 -7.78 2.01 -3.96
N ILE A 461 -7.16 0.95 -4.47
CA ILE A 461 -5.71 0.90 -4.74
C ILE A 461 -5.52 0.63 -6.23
N THR A 462 -4.70 1.45 -6.89
CA THR A 462 -4.30 1.22 -8.28
C THR A 462 -2.78 1.17 -8.39
N ILE A 463 -2.24 0.05 -8.87
CA ILE A 463 -0.82 -0.14 -9.12
C ILE A 463 -0.62 -0.39 -10.62
N SER A 464 -0.02 0.59 -11.29
CA SER A 464 0.30 0.59 -12.72
C SER A 464 1.80 0.84 -12.96
N GLY A 465 2.63 0.51 -11.98
CA GLY A 465 4.07 0.61 -12.08
C GLY A 465 4.80 0.47 -10.75
N GLY A 466 6.12 0.58 -10.80
CA GLY A 466 6.99 0.53 -9.63
C GLY A 466 7.44 -0.86 -9.19
N VAL A 467 8.37 -0.87 -8.24
CA VAL A 467 8.81 -2.06 -7.49
C VAL A 467 8.40 -1.86 -6.04
N ILE A 468 7.60 -2.77 -5.50
CA ILE A 468 6.97 -2.64 -4.20
C ILE A 468 7.31 -3.89 -3.36
N ASP A 469 7.90 -3.69 -2.19
CA ASP A 469 8.28 -4.72 -1.22
C ASP A 469 7.55 -4.42 0.11
N ILE A 470 6.66 -5.31 0.52
CA ILE A 470 5.80 -5.15 1.69
C ILE A 470 6.07 -6.29 2.66
N ASN A 471 6.36 -5.93 3.90
CA ASN A 471 6.46 -6.85 5.02
C ASN A 471 5.56 -6.34 6.17
N SER A 472 4.39 -6.95 6.37
CA SER A 472 3.35 -6.43 7.26
C SER A 472 2.84 -7.45 8.28
N ARG A 473 2.26 -6.96 9.38
CA ARG A 473 1.58 -7.79 10.41
C ARG A 473 0.09 -8.03 10.14
N ASP A 474 -0.42 -7.32 9.16
CA ASP A 474 -1.79 -7.25 8.68
C ASP A 474 -1.68 -7.17 7.14
N ASP A 475 -2.76 -7.03 6.39
CA ASP A 475 -2.76 -7.22 4.93
C ASP A 475 -1.64 -6.47 4.18
N GLY A 476 -1.14 -7.09 3.13
CA GLY A 476 -0.18 -6.45 2.23
C GLY A 476 -0.81 -5.24 1.53
N LEU A 477 -1.87 -5.49 0.76
CA LEU A 477 -2.70 -4.48 0.12
C LEU A 477 -4.15 -4.64 0.60
N HIS A 478 -4.77 -3.58 1.09
CA HIS A 478 -6.18 -3.62 1.52
C HIS A 478 -6.98 -2.43 1.00
N SER A 479 -8.17 -2.72 0.45
CA SER A 479 -9.12 -1.68 0.04
C SER A 479 -10.54 -2.05 0.44
N SER A 480 -11.26 -1.12 1.07
CA SER A 480 -12.71 -1.26 1.26
C SER A 480 -13.52 -1.05 -0.03
N GLY A 481 -12.83 -0.87 -1.16
CA GLY A 481 -13.39 -0.86 -2.49
C GLY A 481 -12.65 -1.81 -3.42
N THR A 482 -12.03 -1.25 -4.46
CA THR A 482 -11.45 -2.03 -5.55
C THR A 482 -9.92 -1.96 -5.53
N ILE A 483 -9.26 -3.08 -5.80
CA ILE A 483 -7.84 -3.13 -6.10
C ILE A 483 -7.65 -3.44 -7.58
N THR A 484 -6.84 -2.64 -8.28
CA THR A 484 -6.46 -2.87 -9.68
C THR A 484 -4.94 -2.90 -9.82
N LEU A 485 -4.42 -4.04 -10.27
CA LEU A 485 -3.01 -4.30 -10.53
C LEU A 485 -2.84 -4.46 -12.03
N SER A 486 -2.22 -3.49 -12.70
CA SER A 486 -2.07 -3.46 -14.16
C SER A 486 -0.64 -3.49 -14.66
N ASP A 487 0.32 -3.15 -13.81
CA ASP A 487 1.77 -3.23 -14.03
C ASP A 487 2.46 -3.16 -12.66
N GLY A 488 3.79 -3.22 -12.63
CA GLY A 488 4.59 -3.18 -11.41
C GLY A 488 4.92 -4.57 -10.86
N THR A 489 5.99 -4.61 -10.07
CA THR A 489 6.46 -5.83 -9.39
C THR A 489 6.22 -5.68 -7.89
N MET A 490 5.44 -6.59 -7.32
CA MET A 490 5.07 -6.60 -5.90
C MET A 490 5.60 -7.87 -5.24
N THR A 491 6.31 -7.72 -4.12
CA THR A 491 6.67 -8.80 -3.19
C THR A 491 6.01 -8.52 -1.86
N ILE A 492 5.22 -9.48 -1.36
CA ILE A 492 4.39 -9.30 -0.16
C ILE A 492 4.67 -10.45 0.81
N ALA A 493 4.93 -10.12 2.07
CA ALA A 493 4.93 -11.03 3.21
C ALA A 493 4.03 -10.42 4.29
N THR A 494 3.07 -11.19 4.78
CA THR A 494 2.04 -10.71 5.70
C THR A 494 1.60 -11.82 6.65
N ASP A 495 1.07 -11.44 7.81
CA ASP A 495 0.44 -12.37 8.76
C ASP A 495 -1.08 -12.51 8.56
N ASP A 496 -1.67 -11.69 7.70
CA ASP A 496 -3.08 -11.73 7.26
C ASP A 496 -3.11 -11.90 5.72
N ASP A 497 -3.85 -11.13 4.94
CA ASP A 497 -3.99 -11.41 3.52
C ASP A 497 -2.94 -10.74 2.64
N GLY A 498 -2.50 -11.44 1.60
CA GLY A 498 -1.61 -10.85 0.60
C GLY A 498 -2.24 -9.62 -0.07
N VAL A 499 -3.46 -9.80 -0.60
CA VAL A 499 -4.27 -8.76 -1.26
C VAL A 499 -5.73 -8.95 -0.87
N HIS A 500 -6.33 -7.96 -0.22
CA HIS A 500 -7.72 -7.97 0.23
C HIS A 500 -8.51 -6.80 -0.39
N ALA A 501 -9.60 -7.08 -1.09
CA ALA A 501 -10.51 -6.04 -1.58
C ALA A 501 -11.98 -6.34 -1.25
N ASP A 502 -12.66 -5.44 -0.55
CA ASP A 502 -14.06 -5.65 -0.13
C ASP A 502 -15.06 -5.66 -1.30
N LYS A 503 -14.67 -5.19 -2.50
CA LYS A 503 -15.55 -5.16 -3.68
C LYS A 503 -15.04 -5.97 -4.86
N ALA A 504 -13.83 -5.69 -5.33
CA ALA A 504 -13.30 -6.35 -6.51
C ALA A 504 -11.76 -6.28 -6.58
N LEU A 505 -11.17 -7.34 -7.09
CA LEU A 505 -9.76 -7.44 -7.43
C LEU A 505 -9.60 -7.65 -8.94
N TYR A 506 -8.79 -6.81 -9.57
CA TYR A 506 -8.39 -6.96 -10.97
C TYR A 506 -6.88 -7.14 -11.09
N VAL A 507 -6.45 -8.26 -11.69
CA VAL A 507 -5.05 -8.50 -12.08
C VAL A 507 -4.97 -8.53 -13.60
N LYS A 508 -4.18 -7.62 -14.18
CA LYS A 508 -4.10 -7.42 -15.65
C LYS A 508 -2.72 -7.76 -16.22
N GLU A 509 -2.60 -7.72 -17.54
CA GLU A 509 -1.53 -8.30 -18.36
C GLU A 509 -0.08 -8.10 -17.87
N ASN A 510 0.29 -6.94 -17.32
CA ASN A 510 1.68 -6.67 -16.92
C ASN A 510 1.94 -6.70 -15.41
N ALA A 511 0.94 -6.98 -14.58
CA ALA A 511 1.14 -7.07 -13.14
C ALA A 511 2.00 -8.30 -12.79
N ASN A 512 2.99 -8.14 -11.90
CA ASN A 512 3.75 -9.23 -11.30
C ASN A 512 3.58 -9.21 -9.78
N VAL A 513 2.86 -10.18 -9.22
CA VAL A 513 2.53 -10.25 -7.79
C VAL A 513 3.12 -11.52 -7.18
N SER A 514 3.97 -11.37 -6.17
CA SER A 514 4.57 -12.48 -5.42
C SER A 514 4.21 -12.36 -3.94
N VAL A 515 3.17 -13.06 -3.50
CA VAL A 515 2.86 -13.26 -2.07
C VAL A 515 3.71 -14.44 -1.59
N THR A 516 4.71 -14.13 -0.77
CA THR A 516 5.72 -15.08 -0.30
C THR A 516 5.28 -15.87 0.93
N ILE A 517 4.40 -15.28 1.73
CA ILE A 517 3.64 -15.90 2.82
C ILE A 517 2.47 -14.97 3.16
N ALA A 518 1.31 -15.56 3.42
CA ALA A 518 0.10 -14.89 3.90
C ALA A 518 -0.83 -15.92 4.55
N TYR A 519 -1.84 -15.45 5.28
CA TYR A 519 -2.93 -16.29 5.76
C TYR A 519 -3.72 -16.77 4.55
N GLU A 520 -4.39 -15.85 3.85
CA GLU A 520 -4.90 -16.05 2.50
C GLU A 520 -4.09 -15.26 1.46
N GLY A 521 -4.02 -15.75 0.23
CA GLY A 521 -3.17 -15.16 -0.80
C GLY A 521 -3.81 -13.93 -1.43
N MET A 522 -5.04 -14.10 -1.91
CA MET A 522 -5.85 -13.03 -2.52
C MET A 522 -7.32 -13.24 -2.16
N GLU A 523 -7.94 -12.25 -1.53
CA GLU A 523 -9.35 -12.27 -1.10
C GLU A 523 -10.14 -11.12 -1.76
N SER A 524 -11.30 -11.46 -2.33
CA SER A 524 -12.29 -10.47 -2.80
C SER A 524 -13.57 -11.16 -3.29
N PRO A 525 -14.75 -10.54 -3.12
CA PRO A 525 -16.00 -11.11 -3.63
C PRO A 525 -16.11 -11.10 -5.16
N ASP A 526 -15.39 -10.25 -5.89
CA ASP A 526 -15.31 -10.36 -7.36
C ASP A 526 -13.85 -10.32 -7.82
N MET A 527 -13.28 -11.50 -8.07
CA MET A 527 -11.91 -11.64 -8.53
C MET A 527 -11.86 -11.81 -10.05
N ASN A 528 -11.07 -10.97 -10.71
CA ASN A 528 -10.92 -10.93 -12.16
C ASN A 528 -9.43 -10.96 -12.54
N PHE A 529 -8.95 -12.12 -12.97
CA PHE A 529 -7.60 -12.35 -13.47
C PHE A 529 -7.62 -12.29 -15.00
N GLU A 530 -7.35 -11.11 -15.54
CA GLU A 530 -7.32 -10.81 -16.97
C GLU A 530 -5.94 -11.11 -17.60
N GLY A 531 -4.89 -11.19 -16.78
CA GLY A 531 -3.52 -11.36 -17.22
C GLY A 531 -2.51 -11.40 -16.07
N GLY A 532 -1.26 -11.02 -16.35
CA GLY A 532 -0.23 -10.88 -15.34
C GLY A 532 0.39 -12.21 -14.91
N ILE A 533 1.31 -12.11 -13.95
CA ILE A 533 1.95 -13.25 -13.30
C ILE A 533 1.69 -13.14 -11.80
N THR A 534 1.10 -14.17 -11.20
CA THR A 534 0.93 -14.26 -9.75
C THR A 534 1.59 -15.51 -9.19
N SER A 535 2.16 -15.38 -7.99
CA SER A 535 2.62 -16.49 -7.16
C SER A 535 2.14 -16.22 -5.75
N VAL A 536 1.27 -17.07 -5.22
CA VAL A 536 0.82 -16.99 -3.83
C VAL A 536 1.25 -18.23 -3.07
N ILE A 537 1.70 -18.01 -1.85
CA ILE A 537 2.13 -19.03 -0.90
C ILE A 537 1.44 -18.70 0.42
N THR A 538 0.57 -19.59 0.89
CA THR A 538 -0.36 -19.28 1.98
C THR A 538 -0.37 -20.39 3.01
N THR A 539 -0.89 -20.07 4.21
CA THR A 539 -1.17 -21.08 5.24
C THR A 539 -2.61 -21.56 5.24
N ASP A 540 -3.51 -20.71 4.75
CA ASP A 540 -4.91 -21.01 4.47
C ASP A 540 -5.16 -20.95 2.95
N ASP A 541 -6.33 -20.51 2.52
CA ASP A 541 -6.72 -20.46 1.12
C ASP A 541 -5.76 -19.66 0.23
N GLY A 542 -5.54 -20.20 -0.97
CA GLY A 542 -4.69 -19.58 -1.96
C GLY A 542 -5.36 -18.33 -2.52
N TRP A 543 -6.55 -18.53 -3.08
CA TRP A 543 -7.47 -17.50 -3.52
C TRP A 543 -8.84 -17.75 -2.90
N ASN A 544 -9.41 -16.73 -2.28
CA ASN A 544 -10.70 -16.80 -1.62
C ASN A 544 -11.70 -15.82 -2.26
N ALA A 545 -12.56 -16.30 -3.15
CA ALA A 545 -13.68 -15.52 -3.69
C ALA A 545 -14.85 -15.58 -2.72
N ALA A 546 -14.66 -14.94 -1.58
CA ALA A 546 -15.68 -14.73 -0.57
C ALA A 546 -15.99 -13.25 -0.40
N GLY A 547 -17.22 -12.99 0.04
CA GLY A 547 -17.60 -11.73 0.65
C GLY A 547 -17.87 -11.90 2.14
N GLY A 548 -17.45 -10.92 2.91
CA GLY A 548 -17.76 -10.78 4.33
C GLY A 548 -17.05 -9.57 4.89
N THR A 549 -17.79 -8.53 5.29
CA THR A 549 -17.16 -7.39 5.96
C THR A 549 -16.80 -7.82 7.38
N SER A 550 -15.53 -7.77 7.77
CA SER A 550 -15.13 -7.80 9.18
C SER A 550 -15.60 -6.49 9.84
N THR A 551 -16.91 -6.38 10.09
CA THR A 551 -17.54 -5.17 10.62
C THR A 551 -17.32 -5.07 12.13
N THR A 552 -16.10 -4.72 12.55
CA THR A 552 -15.87 -4.19 13.89
C THR A 552 -16.04 -2.68 13.89
N SER A 553 -17.27 -2.19 13.72
CA SER A 553 -17.56 -0.74 13.83
C SER A 553 -18.83 -0.39 14.61
N THR A 554 -19.35 -1.30 15.42
CA THR A 554 -20.22 -0.95 16.56
C THR A 554 -19.92 -1.89 17.72
N GLY A 555 -19.83 -1.34 18.93
CA GLY A 555 -19.33 -2.03 20.12
C GLY A 555 -20.26 -3.13 20.64
N ASN A 556 -20.34 -4.23 19.90
CA ASN A 556 -20.87 -5.49 20.36
C ASN A 556 -19.72 -6.50 20.28
N THR A 557 -19.34 -7.11 21.40
CA THR A 557 -18.25 -8.10 21.51
C THR A 557 -18.58 -9.43 20.84
N GLY A 558 -19.43 -9.42 19.82
CA GLY A 558 -19.74 -10.54 18.95
C GLY A 558 -18.77 -10.55 17.79
N ARG A 559 -17.63 -11.20 18.02
CA ARG A 559 -16.74 -11.78 17.00
C ARG A 559 -17.58 -12.27 15.82
N GLY A 560 -17.23 -11.90 14.58
CA GLY A 560 -17.92 -12.28 13.33
C GLY A 560 -18.43 -13.71 13.42
N GLY A 561 -19.72 -13.82 13.74
CA GLY A 561 -20.30 -15.07 14.19
C GLY A 561 -20.99 -15.72 13.01
N TRP A 562 -20.48 -16.89 12.61
CA TRP A 562 -21.29 -17.87 11.90
C TRP A 562 -22.64 -17.94 12.62
N GLY A 563 -23.71 -17.64 11.88
CA GLY A 563 -25.05 -17.41 12.42
C GLY A 563 -25.38 -18.41 13.52
N GLY A 564 -25.70 -17.90 14.71
CA GLY A 564 -26.14 -18.73 15.82
C GLY A 564 -27.29 -19.65 15.39
N ALA A 565 -27.45 -20.78 16.09
CA ALA A 565 -28.42 -21.83 15.78
C ALA A 565 -29.81 -21.27 15.38
N GLY A 566 -30.08 -21.19 14.07
CA GLY A 566 -31.30 -20.63 13.50
C GLY A 566 -31.12 -19.42 12.58
N GLY A 567 -29.93 -18.83 12.47
CA GLY A 567 -29.58 -17.85 11.45
C GLY A 567 -29.13 -18.56 10.18
N GLY A 568 -29.87 -18.39 9.07
CA GLY A 568 -29.44 -18.92 7.78
C GLY A 568 -28.08 -18.33 7.40
N MET A 569 -27.17 -19.20 6.93
CA MET A 569 -25.99 -18.76 6.18
C MET A 569 -26.52 -17.95 5.00
N GLY A 570 -26.38 -16.62 5.03
CA GLY A 570 -26.60 -15.84 3.83
C GLY A 570 -25.52 -16.27 2.85
N GLY A 571 -25.91 -16.97 1.78
CA GLY A 571 -24.96 -17.45 0.77
C GLY A 571 -24.11 -16.27 0.32
N SER A 572 -22.81 -16.34 0.59
CA SER A 572 -21.87 -15.44 -0.04
C SER A 572 -21.89 -15.76 -1.54
N THR A 573 -21.73 -14.76 -2.41
CA THR A 573 -21.88 -14.94 -3.87
C THR A 573 -20.58 -14.63 -4.59
N GLY A 574 -19.44 -14.79 -3.92
CA GLY A 574 -18.16 -14.35 -4.48
C GLY A 574 -17.86 -15.09 -5.78
N ASN A 575 -17.37 -14.40 -6.82
CA ASN A 575 -17.10 -15.03 -8.11
C ASN A 575 -15.63 -14.87 -8.48
N LEU A 576 -15.08 -15.94 -9.07
CA LEU A 576 -13.74 -15.95 -9.60
C LEU A 576 -13.77 -16.11 -11.13
N LYS A 577 -13.13 -15.17 -11.82
CA LYS A 577 -12.97 -15.19 -13.28
C LYS A 577 -11.50 -15.14 -13.65
N VAL A 578 -11.09 -16.06 -14.52
CA VAL A 578 -9.75 -16.09 -15.12
C VAL A 578 -9.87 -16.14 -16.63
N SER A 579 -9.36 -15.12 -17.30
CA SER A 579 -9.35 -15.01 -18.77
C SER A 579 -7.95 -14.96 -19.37
N GLY A 580 -6.92 -14.76 -18.56
CA GLY A 580 -5.52 -14.72 -19.00
C GLY A 580 -4.55 -14.88 -17.83
N GLY A 581 -3.25 -14.76 -18.11
CA GLY A 581 -2.20 -14.73 -17.09
C GLY A 581 -1.58 -16.08 -16.75
N TYR A 582 -0.58 -16.03 -15.85
CA TYR A 582 0.14 -17.18 -15.31
C TYR A 582 0.08 -17.13 -13.78
N HIS A 583 -0.68 -18.04 -13.20
CA HIS A 583 -0.99 -18.03 -11.79
C HIS A 583 -0.48 -19.28 -11.11
N TYR A 584 0.28 -19.10 -10.04
CA TYR A 584 0.73 -20.17 -9.18
C TYR A 584 0.15 -19.97 -7.79
N VAL A 585 -0.42 -21.05 -7.26
CA VAL A 585 -1.06 -21.09 -5.96
C VAL A 585 -0.49 -22.26 -5.18
N TYR A 586 0.09 -21.96 -4.02
CA TYR A 586 0.50 -22.94 -3.04
C TYR A 586 -0.23 -22.66 -1.74
N VAL A 587 -0.92 -23.69 -1.22
CA VAL A 587 -1.53 -23.64 0.10
C VAL A 587 -0.85 -24.62 1.03
N GLY A 588 -0.91 -24.30 2.32
CA GLY A 588 -0.36 -25.10 3.40
C GLY A 588 -1.05 -26.45 3.58
N THR A 589 -1.01 -26.96 4.81
CA THR A 589 -1.73 -28.18 5.19
C THR A 589 -2.89 -27.81 6.09
N GLY A 590 -4.07 -28.38 5.86
CA GLY A 590 -5.25 -28.17 6.69
C GLY A 590 -6.52 -28.27 5.85
N ASP A 591 -7.60 -27.75 6.42
CA ASP A 591 -8.83 -27.38 5.71
C ASP A 591 -8.50 -26.09 4.95
N THR A 592 -8.02 -26.23 3.72
CA THR A 592 -7.52 -25.12 2.89
C THR A 592 -7.77 -25.41 1.43
N ASP A 593 -8.14 -24.40 0.67
CA ASP A 593 -8.44 -24.46 -0.74
C ASP A 593 -7.41 -23.73 -1.58
N GLY A 594 -6.96 -24.38 -2.64
CA GLY A 594 -6.14 -23.70 -3.65
C GLY A 594 -6.90 -22.51 -4.23
N ILE A 595 -8.09 -22.78 -4.75
CA ILE A 595 -8.99 -21.77 -5.32
C ILE A 595 -10.36 -22.03 -4.72
N ASP A 596 -10.83 -21.11 -3.90
CA ASP A 596 -12.18 -21.13 -3.31
C ASP A 596 -13.05 -20.02 -3.91
N SER A 597 -14.34 -20.31 -4.02
CA SER A 597 -15.38 -19.39 -4.47
C SER A 597 -16.73 -19.76 -3.86
N ASN A 598 -17.27 -18.86 -3.04
CA ASN A 598 -18.64 -19.00 -2.53
C ASN A 598 -19.74 -18.84 -3.62
N GLY A 599 -19.36 -18.44 -4.83
CA GLY A 599 -20.20 -18.38 -6.03
C GLY A 599 -19.58 -19.19 -7.17
N GLY A 600 -19.63 -18.67 -8.40
CA GLY A 600 -19.15 -19.42 -9.58
C GLY A 600 -17.68 -19.20 -9.92
N ILE A 601 -17.05 -20.26 -10.43
CA ILE A 601 -15.71 -20.21 -11.06
C ILE A 601 -15.85 -20.23 -12.59
N SER A 602 -15.26 -19.25 -13.27
CA SER A 602 -15.20 -19.20 -14.74
C SER A 602 -13.77 -19.01 -15.23
N ILE A 603 -13.17 -20.08 -15.75
CA ILE A 603 -11.81 -20.07 -16.31
C ILE A 603 -11.94 -20.26 -17.83
N THR A 604 -11.65 -19.20 -18.60
CA THR A 604 -11.77 -19.18 -20.07
C THR A 604 -10.43 -19.08 -20.79
N GLY A 605 -9.37 -18.69 -20.06
CA GLY A 605 -7.99 -18.61 -20.54
C GLY A 605 -6.99 -18.62 -19.39
N GLY A 606 -5.72 -18.37 -19.71
CA GLY A 606 -4.63 -18.35 -18.73
C GLY A 606 -4.09 -19.73 -18.36
N VAL A 607 -3.05 -19.72 -17.51
CA VAL A 607 -2.38 -20.90 -16.97
C VAL A 607 -2.44 -20.83 -15.45
N ILE A 608 -2.96 -21.88 -14.82
CA ILE A 608 -3.10 -21.97 -13.38
C ILE A 608 -2.44 -23.26 -12.90
N ILE A 609 -1.48 -23.12 -11.98
CA ILE A 609 -0.84 -24.21 -11.27
C ILE A 609 -1.25 -24.14 -9.81
N VAL A 610 -1.87 -25.20 -9.30
CA VAL A 610 -2.26 -25.30 -7.89
C VAL A 610 -1.51 -26.43 -7.22
N GLU A 611 -0.92 -26.15 -6.07
CA GLU A 611 -0.30 -27.12 -5.19
C GLU A 611 -1.00 -27.09 -3.83
N CYS A 612 -1.81 -28.11 -3.55
CA CYS A 612 -2.61 -28.19 -2.33
C CYS A 612 -2.28 -29.45 -1.51
N ARG A 613 -1.82 -29.27 -0.27
CA ARG A 613 -1.39 -30.37 0.62
C ARG A 613 -2.45 -30.67 1.67
N MET A 614 -3.64 -31.05 1.24
CA MET A 614 -4.74 -31.45 2.13
C MET A 614 -4.31 -32.59 3.08
N ASN A 615 -4.57 -32.44 4.38
CA ASN A 615 -4.29 -33.48 5.38
C ASN A 615 -5.37 -33.54 6.45
N GLY A 616 -6.49 -34.20 6.12
CA GLY A 616 -7.75 -34.06 6.87
C GLY A 616 -8.50 -32.80 6.42
N GLY A 617 -9.77 -32.67 6.82
CA GLY A 617 -10.56 -31.47 6.53
C GLY A 617 -11.49 -31.52 5.31
N MET A 618 -12.22 -30.42 5.12
CA MET A 618 -12.88 -30.03 3.86
C MET A 618 -11.93 -29.08 3.09
N GLY A 619 -11.83 -29.22 1.77
CA GLY A 619 -10.98 -28.39 0.92
C GLY A 619 -10.30 -29.19 -0.19
N GLY A 620 -9.80 -28.48 -1.21
CA GLY A 620 -9.33 -29.01 -2.46
C GLY A 620 -8.36 -28.13 -3.24
N MET A 621 -8.09 -28.52 -4.48
CA MET A 621 -7.32 -27.70 -5.41
C MET A 621 -8.19 -26.61 -6.05
N VAL A 622 -9.48 -26.91 -6.20
CA VAL A 622 -10.53 -26.04 -6.72
C VAL A 622 -11.81 -26.42 -5.99
N ASP A 623 -12.41 -25.43 -5.34
CA ASP A 623 -13.71 -25.49 -4.67
C ASP A 623 -14.63 -24.35 -5.14
N SER A 624 -15.93 -24.62 -5.21
CA SER A 624 -16.95 -23.67 -5.64
C SER A 624 -18.34 -24.10 -5.15
N ASP A 625 -19.01 -23.20 -4.42
CA ASP A 625 -20.42 -23.33 -4.05
C ASP A 625 -21.38 -23.13 -5.25
N GLY A 626 -20.91 -22.45 -6.29
CA GLY A 626 -21.63 -22.20 -7.54
C GLY A 626 -21.23 -23.13 -8.68
N THR A 627 -21.47 -22.68 -9.92
CA THR A 627 -21.08 -23.45 -11.11
C THR A 627 -19.63 -23.22 -11.47
N THR A 628 -18.85 -24.30 -11.62
CA THR A 628 -17.51 -24.25 -12.19
C THR A 628 -17.54 -24.52 -13.70
N SER A 629 -16.93 -23.61 -14.48
CA SER A 629 -16.76 -23.74 -15.92
C SER A 629 -15.31 -23.49 -16.32
N ILE A 630 -14.64 -24.54 -16.78
CA ILE A 630 -13.28 -24.47 -17.34
C ILE A 630 -13.36 -24.78 -18.82
N SER A 631 -13.07 -23.77 -19.65
CA SER A 631 -13.29 -23.82 -21.10
C SER A 631 -12.28 -22.97 -21.86
N GLY A 632 -12.42 -22.88 -23.18
CA GLY A 632 -11.54 -22.06 -24.01
C GLY A 632 -10.11 -22.63 -24.07
N ASN A 633 -9.11 -21.75 -23.98
CA ASN A 633 -7.70 -22.11 -24.00
C ASN A 633 -7.06 -22.20 -22.60
N ALA A 634 -7.89 -22.27 -21.55
CA ALA A 634 -7.46 -22.38 -20.16
C ALA A 634 -6.66 -23.66 -19.88
N LYS A 635 -5.51 -23.51 -19.21
CA LYS A 635 -4.69 -24.64 -18.73
C LYS A 635 -4.62 -24.64 -17.20
N LEU A 636 -5.39 -25.51 -16.57
CA LEU A 636 -5.32 -25.79 -15.13
C LEU A 636 -4.56 -27.09 -14.90
N LEU A 637 -3.57 -27.07 -14.01
CA LEU A 637 -2.88 -28.25 -13.50
C LEU A 637 -2.77 -28.17 -11.97
N GLY A 638 -3.55 -28.99 -11.28
CA GLY A 638 -3.52 -29.11 -9.82
C GLY A 638 -2.73 -30.33 -9.38
N PHE A 639 -2.02 -30.21 -8.26
CA PHE A 639 -1.27 -31.25 -7.58
C PHE A 639 -1.78 -31.37 -6.15
N GLY A 640 -2.19 -32.57 -5.76
CA GLY A 640 -2.82 -32.82 -4.47
C GLY A 640 -2.44 -34.15 -3.83
N THR A 641 -2.60 -34.22 -2.51
CA THR A 641 -2.60 -35.46 -1.73
C THR A 641 -3.97 -36.15 -1.77
N ASN A 642 -5.06 -35.38 -1.88
CA ASN A 642 -6.45 -35.84 -1.93
C ASN A 642 -7.20 -35.34 -3.18
N ASN A 643 -8.44 -35.82 -3.33
CA ASN A 643 -9.34 -35.38 -4.40
C ASN A 643 -9.72 -33.90 -4.21
N SER A 644 -10.10 -33.24 -5.30
CA SER A 644 -10.73 -31.91 -5.26
C SER A 644 -12.26 -32.05 -5.30
N GLU A 645 -12.95 -30.98 -4.97
CA GLU A 645 -14.39 -30.81 -5.12
C GLU A 645 -14.71 -30.64 -6.60
N GLU A 646 -13.98 -29.75 -7.27
CA GLU A 646 -14.23 -29.36 -8.66
C GLU A 646 -13.12 -29.73 -9.66
N GLY A 647 -13.48 -29.71 -10.94
CA GLY A 647 -12.57 -30.01 -12.05
C GLY A 647 -12.41 -31.50 -12.38
N THR A 648 -11.70 -31.79 -13.49
CA THR A 648 -11.48 -33.19 -13.92
C THR A 648 -10.30 -33.80 -13.17
N GLN A 649 -10.59 -34.81 -12.36
CA GLN A 649 -9.63 -35.43 -11.44
C GLN A 649 -9.00 -36.71 -11.99
N TYR A 650 -7.73 -36.93 -11.65
CA TYR A 650 -6.95 -38.09 -12.02
C TYR A 650 -6.17 -38.64 -10.83
N SER A 651 -6.14 -39.97 -10.71
CA SER A 651 -5.25 -40.64 -9.74
C SER A 651 -3.90 -40.91 -10.40
N VAL A 652 -2.95 -40.00 -10.19
CA VAL A 652 -1.60 -40.02 -10.75
C VAL A 652 -0.63 -39.77 -9.61
N SER A 653 0.23 -40.75 -9.32
CA SER A 653 1.34 -40.56 -8.39
C SER A 653 2.38 -39.64 -8.99
N PHE A 654 2.78 -38.62 -8.22
CA PHE A 654 3.81 -37.67 -8.63
C PHE A 654 4.89 -37.48 -7.57
N ASP A 655 6.08 -37.10 -8.02
CA ASP A 655 7.23 -36.79 -7.19
C ASP A 655 7.80 -35.41 -7.49
N THR A 656 8.76 -34.98 -6.67
CA THR A 656 9.41 -33.67 -6.80
C THR A 656 10.56 -33.66 -7.81
N ASN A 657 10.82 -34.76 -8.51
CA ASN A 657 11.96 -34.92 -9.40
C ASN A 657 11.57 -34.74 -10.87
N SER A 658 10.35 -35.11 -11.22
CA SER A 658 9.85 -35.18 -12.59
C SER A 658 8.92 -34.01 -12.94
N TYR A 659 8.81 -33.71 -14.24
CA TYR A 659 7.75 -32.85 -14.75
C TYR A 659 6.48 -33.67 -14.96
N TYR A 660 5.34 -33.07 -14.65
CA TYR A 660 4.01 -33.66 -14.83
C TYR A 660 3.11 -32.70 -15.59
N GLY A 661 2.16 -33.25 -16.34
CA GLY A 661 1.23 -32.50 -17.17
C GLY A 661 0.90 -33.27 -18.44
N THR A 662 0.81 -32.57 -19.56
CA THR A 662 0.48 -33.12 -20.87
C THR A 662 1.53 -32.71 -21.91
N SER A 663 1.25 -32.95 -23.19
CA SER A 663 2.09 -32.41 -24.26
C SER A 663 2.07 -30.88 -24.33
N ASP A 664 1.13 -30.21 -23.66
CA ASP A 664 0.83 -28.79 -23.86
C ASP A 664 1.14 -27.94 -22.63
N ILE A 665 1.31 -28.58 -21.47
CA ILE A 665 1.70 -27.96 -20.20
C ILE A 665 2.51 -28.95 -19.38
N ALA A 666 3.57 -28.48 -18.73
CA ALA A 666 4.37 -29.27 -17.81
C ALA A 666 4.83 -28.41 -16.63
N PHE A 667 4.72 -28.96 -15.42
CA PHE A 667 5.18 -28.33 -14.18
C PHE A 667 5.87 -29.36 -13.29
N LYS A 668 6.84 -28.91 -12.50
CA LYS A 668 7.57 -29.75 -11.55
C LYS A 668 7.09 -29.41 -10.12
N PRO A 669 6.33 -30.30 -9.46
CA PRO A 669 5.73 -29.98 -8.16
C PRO A 669 6.77 -29.92 -7.04
N SER A 670 6.42 -29.17 -5.99
CA SER A 670 7.20 -28.96 -4.77
C SER A 670 7.02 -30.07 -3.72
N PHE A 671 6.06 -30.98 -3.93
CA PHE A 671 5.82 -32.15 -3.08
C PHE A 671 5.42 -33.39 -3.87
N SER A 672 5.34 -34.51 -3.16
CA SER A 672 4.84 -35.78 -3.69
C SER A 672 3.37 -36.01 -3.30
N GLY A 673 2.57 -36.51 -4.22
CA GLY A 673 1.16 -36.79 -3.98
C GLY A 673 0.62 -37.85 -4.94
N SER A 674 -0.70 -37.98 -4.97
CA SER A 674 -1.36 -39.06 -5.73
C SER A 674 -2.57 -38.62 -6.54
N LYS A 675 -2.89 -37.32 -6.51
CA LYS A 675 -4.09 -36.75 -7.09
C LYS A 675 -3.74 -35.51 -7.91
N MET A 676 -4.34 -35.41 -9.09
CA MET A 676 -4.16 -34.25 -9.95
C MET A 676 -5.48 -33.79 -10.54
N VAL A 677 -5.65 -32.47 -10.67
CA VAL A 677 -6.72 -31.85 -11.46
C VAL A 677 -6.13 -31.37 -12.78
N SER A 678 -6.83 -31.59 -13.90
CA SER A 678 -6.36 -31.10 -15.20
C SER A 678 -7.51 -30.75 -16.14
N SER A 679 -7.45 -29.57 -16.76
CA SER A 679 -8.37 -29.15 -17.84
C SER A 679 -7.90 -29.53 -19.24
N VAL A 680 -6.65 -29.97 -19.38
CA VAL A 680 -5.98 -30.19 -20.68
C VAL A 680 -5.85 -31.67 -21.05
N GLY A 681 -6.70 -32.52 -20.45
CA GLY A 681 -6.66 -33.97 -20.60
C GLY A 681 -5.86 -34.67 -19.49
N LYS A 682 -5.70 -36.00 -19.63
CA LYS A 682 -5.09 -36.83 -18.59
C LYS A 682 -3.61 -36.49 -18.39
N PRO A 683 -3.21 -36.01 -17.20
CA PRO A 683 -1.83 -35.70 -16.91
C PRO A 683 -1.01 -36.99 -16.67
N GLY A 684 0.29 -36.89 -16.88
CA GLY A 684 1.29 -37.92 -16.59
C GLY A 684 2.69 -37.33 -16.56
N VAL A 685 3.71 -38.19 -16.47
CA VAL A 685 5.11 -37.75 -16.52
C VAL A 685 5.42 -37.18 -17.91
N VAL A 686 5.99 -35.97 -17.94
CA VAL A 686 6.47 -35.31 -19.16
C VAL A 686 7.97 -35.55 -19.29
N SER A 687 8.35 -36.40 -20.25
CA SER A 687 9.74 -36.83 -20.42
C SER A 687 10.68 -35.75 -20.96
N SER A 688 10.14 -34.69 -21.55
CA SER A 688 10.90 -33.55 -22.07
C SER A 688 10.04 -32.30 -22.16
N VAL A 689 10.58 -31.18 -21.68
CA VAL A 689 10.00 -29.83 -21.83
C VAL A 689 10.64 -29.07 -23.01
N SER A 690 11.48 -29.74 -23.79
CA SER A 690 12.12 -29.14 -24.97
C SER A 690 11.08 -28.67 -25.98
N GLY A 691 11.20 -27.42 -26.44
CA GLY A 691 10.27 -26.79 -27.38
C GLY A 691 9.01 -26.20 -26.72
N MET A 692 8.93 -26.21 -25.39
CA MET A 692 7.92 -25.45 -24.64
C MET A 692 8.49 -24.09 -24.19
N THR A 693 7.61 -23.11 -24.04
CA THR A 693 7.92 -21.80 -23.46
C THR A 693 7.99 -21.91 -21.95
N LYS A 694 9.10 -21.48 -21.34
CA LYS A 694 9.28 -21.43 -19.88
C LYS A 694 8.77 -20.09 -19.35
N THR A 695 7.82 -20.12 -18.43
CA THR A 695 7.34 -18.95 -17.69
C THR A 695 7.50 -19.21 -16.20
N CYS A 696 8.19 -18.33 -15.48
CA CYS A 696 8.36 -18.45 -14.03
C CYS A 696 7.38 -17.55 -13.30
N PHE A 697 6.90 -18.03 -12.15
CA PHE A 697 5.90 -17.32 -11.34
C PHE A 697 6.55 -16.35 -10.36
N GLY A 698 5.92 -15.20 -10.18
CA GLY A 698 6.41 -14.14 -9.31
C GLY A 698 7.85 -13.72 -9.66
N ASN A 699 8.69 -13.65 -8.62
CA ASN A 699 10.13 -13.37 -8.76
C ASN A 699 10.99 -14.66 -8.70
N SER A 700 10.39 -15.85 -8.84
CA SER A 700 11.10 -17.12 -8.75
C SER A 700 11.89 -17.45 -10.02
N THR A 701 13.03 -18.12 -9.88
CA THR A 701 13.80 -18.69 -11.01
C THR A 701 13.53 -20.18 -11.25
N ASP A 702 12.95 -20.84 -10.25
CA ASP A 702 12.89 -22.31 -10.17
C ASP A 702 11.45 -22.81 -10.25
N ARG A 703 10.48 -21.97 -9.88
CA ARG A 703 9.05 -22.27 -9.97
C ARG A 703 8.51 -21.81 -11.30
N CYS A 704 8.60 -22.68 -12.29
CA CYS A 704 8.28 -22.33 -13.66
C CYS A 704 7.41 -23.40 -14.32
N VAL A 705 6.43 -22.94 -15.08
CA VAL A 705 5.60 -23.77 -15.94
C VAL A 705 6.15 -23.71 -17.36
N TYR A 706 6.01 -24.83 -18.06
CA TYR A 706 6.37 -24.97 -19.46
C TYR A 706 5.08 -25.16 -20.26
N THR A 707 4.82 -24.32 -21.26
CA THR A 707 3.61 -24.38 -22.09
C THR A 707 3.94 -24.40 -23.57
N LYS A 708 3.11 -25.11 -24.36
CA LYS A 708 3.09 -24.96 -25.82
C LYS A 708 2.09 -23.92 -26.28
#